data_AF-A0A8F9XJ96-F1
#
_entry.id   AF-A0A8F9XJ96-F1
#
_cell.length_a   1.000
_cell.length_b   1.000
_cell.length_c   1.000
_cell.angle_alpha   90.00
_cell.angle_beta   90.00
_cell.angle_gamma   90.00
#
_symmetry.space_group_name_H-M   'P 1'
#
loop_
_entity.id
_entity.type
_entity.pdbx_description
1 polymer ?
#
loop_
_entity_poly.entity_id
_entity_poly.type
_entity_poly.pdbx_seq_one_letter_code
_entity_poly.pdbx_strand_id
1 'polypeptide(L)'
;MQGVDLIQDFATLLLAAGVAGVLCKRIGLSVIVGYLLAGVIIGPHTPPFSMIVDEGRIMALSQVGLVFLMFSIGLGLSLTKFGRLGVTTIVGTALGAFFVLNLTRLLGLAVHWPAAQTLFVAAMLMVSSSAVIAKIVSELNLAHERSSQLALGITVLEDVVAVVMLTVLGSQVPRGTGEGMGSLLGGLSAFVVLLIGGGLLLVPRLMRRLEARADPELQTIVVAGVLFLLALAAVKAGYSIALGAFLFGAIVAEMPQKSGVERAFGGLRDVFSSVFFVSIGMMIDPRLVLSAWPWVLGLAAFALVARPIATGLALIIVGTPPREAHRAGLLLTPLGEFSFIIAQVGVAAALLPAEFYSVAVGASILTVFAMPVMNRHRDAIIRFAERVEPGWLLRAMDAYHRWMQQMQERPAPPLAWKLVRGRLGQMAIEGLFVTGVLIFSSPVLASAEDMFLASWQHENVVTYGFWALVTVLVLVPLVAIWRNLATVAMIAGESVGRGHLPAPLVERTIKAVGAVGLAYWLYAIVPLEELPGWGWAVLAAAAALVVAVFSQRLIYWHSTWQNSLQQVLADATNSREQARITLGENLEAWQLHLGECVVPDAASYAGKALRELAIPARFGASVVEVERNGYVVSSPSPDVALYPGDKLLLLGATEQNRAAQKFLESEQRRHGEAEEFGGSVLETCRVPAGPHAGQTLAASGVAMHTGVRVVGIQRPGQQILNPGGDERLLEGDSVLVLGTLSEIKRFRRWLVEG
;
A
#
# COMPACT_ATOMS: atom_id res chain seq x y z
N MET A 1 22.07 -20.37 38.58
CA MET A 1 22.84 -20.67 37.34
C MET A 1 22.00 -20.39 36.09
N GLN A 2 20.71 -20.75 36.04
CA GLN A 2 19.78 -20.46 34.92
C GLN A 2 19.83 -19.03 34.34
N GLY A 3 20.00 -17.99 35.17
CA GLY A 3 20.12 -16.61 34.70
C GLY A 3 21.42 -16.28 33.95
N VAL A 4 22.53 -16.95 34.32
CA VAL A 4 23.83 -16.80 33.62
C VAL A 4 23.76 -17.48 32.27
N ASP A 5 23.16 -18.67 32.22
CA ASP A 5 22.97 -19.44 30.98
C ASP A 5 22.11 -18.66 29.98
N LEU A 6 21.05 -17.97 30.44
CA LEU A 6 20.22 -17.09 29.61
C LEU A 6 21.03 -15.94 28.99
N ILE A 7 21.85 -15.26 29.80
CA ILE A 7 22.67 -14.14 29.32
C ILE A 7 23.71 -14.64 28.31
N GLN A 8 24.31 -15.81 28.56
CA GLN A 8 25.26 -16.44 27.65
C GLN A 8 24.61 -16.81 26.30
N ASP A 9 23.45 -17.46 26.33
CA ASP A 9 22.70 -17.83 25.12
C ASP A 9 22.32 -16.56 24.33
N PHE A 10 21.86 -15.52 25.02
CA PHE A 10 21.50 -14.24 24.41
C PHE A 10 22.70 -13.50 23.80
N ALA A 11 23.84 -13.46 24.50
CA ALA A 11 25.06 -12.85 24.01
C ALA A 11 25.60 -13.60 22.78
N THR A 12 25.62 -14.92 22.82
CA THR A 12 26.05 -15.78 21.71
C THR A 12 25.17 -15.55 20.49
N LEU A 13 23.85 -15.50 20.70
CA LEU A 13 22.88 -15.23 19.66
C LEU A 13 23.13 -13.86 19.00
N LEU A 14 23.28 -12.79 19.77
CA LEU A 14 23.46 -11.44 19.24
C LEU A 14 24.80 -11.27 18.52
N LEU A 15 25.87 -11.88 19.03
CA LEU A 15 27.18 -11.86 18.37
C LEU A 15 27.14 -12.62 17.04
N ALA A 16 26.54 -13.81 17.01
CA ALA A 16 26.36 -14.59 15.79
C ALA A 16 25.52 -13.83 14.76
N ALA A 17 24.40 -13.24 15.20
CA ALA A 17 23.52 -12.42 14.36
C ALA A 17 24.25 -11.20 13.79
N GLY A 18 25.05 -10.50 14.61
CA GLY A 18 25.84 -9.35 14.21
C GLY A 18 26.90 -9.71 13.17
N VAL A 19 27.66 -10.77 13.39
CA VAL A 19 28.69 -11.25 12.45
C VAL A 19 28.05 -11.68 11.13
N ALA A 20 27.03 -12.55 11.18
CA ALA A 20 26.34 -13.02 9.98
C ALA A 20 25.65 -11.88 9.23
N GLY A 21 25.02 -10.95 9.94
CA GLY A 21 24.40 -9.76 9.38
C GLY A 21 25.40 -8.85 8.66
N VAL A 22 26.58 -8.60 9.24
CA VAL A 22 27.66 -7.84 8.59
C VAL A 22 28.17 -8.55 7.35
N LEU A 23 28.38 -9.87 7.41
CA LEU A 23 28.79 -10.68 6.27
C LEU A 23 27.77 -10.59 5.13
N CYS A 24 26.48 -10.82 5.43
CA CYS A 24 25.39 -10.70 4.47
C CYS A 24 25.30 -9.29 3.87
N LYS A 25 25.45 -8.24 4.68
CA LYS A 25 25.46 -6.86 4.19
C LYS A 25 26.63 -6.60 3.24
N ARG A 26 27.81 -7.16 3.48
CA ARG A 26 28.98 -7.03 2.59
C ARG A 26 28.77 -7.68 1.22
N ILE A 27 28.02 -8.78 1.15
CA ILE A 27 27.70 -9.48 -0.10
C ILE A 27 26.39 -8.98 -0.76
N GLY A 28 25.82 -7.86 -0.29
CA GLY A 28 24.61 -7.28 -0.86
C GLY A 28 23.30 -7.93 -0.41
N LEU A 29 23.32 -8.93 0.48
CA LEU A 29 22.10 -9.58 1.00
C LEU A 29 21.40 -8.76 2.10
N SER A 30 20.14 -9.10 2.37
CA SER A 30 19.40 -8.56 3.51
C SER A 30 20.00 -9.05 4.83
N VAL A 31 19.97 -8.20 5.85
CA VAL A 31 20.48 -8.55 7.19
C VAL A 31 19.63 -9.67 7.83
N ILE A 32 18.33 -9.74 7.51
CA ILE A 32 17.43 -10.81 7.97
C ILE A 32 17.92 -12.20 7.54
N VAL A 33 18.42 -12.32 6.30
CA VAL A 33 19.02 -13.58 5.81
C VAL A 33 20.23 -13.97 6.66
N GLY A 34 21.04 -12.99 7.08
CA GLY A 34 22.14 -13.20 8.00
C GLY A 34 21.68 -13.70 9.37
N TYR A 35 20.60 -13.15 9.91
CA TYR A 35 20.02 -13.62 11.18
C TYR A 35 19.51 -15.06 11.10
N LEU A 36 18.84 -15.42 10.01
CA LEU A 36 18.39 -16.80 9.77
C LEU A 36 19.59 -17.75 9.69
N LEU A 37 20.62 -17.40 8.90
CA LEU A 37 21.83 -18.22 8.76
C LEU A 37 22.59 -18.35 10.08
N ALA A 38 22.66 -17.28 10.89
CA ALA A 38 23.23 -17.35 12.22
C ALA A 38 22.51 -18.41 13.05
N GLY A 39 21.18 -18.39 13.08
CA GLY A 39 20.35 -19.39 13.76
C GLY A 39 20.56 -20.81 13.25
N VAL A 40 20.65 -20.99 11.93
CA VAL A 40 20.97 -22.30 11.34
C VAL A 40 22.32 -22.81 11.83
N ILE A 41 23.32 -21.94 11.97
CA ILE A 41 24.69 -22.33 12.36
C ILE A 41 24.78 -22.64 13.85
N ILE A 42 24.25 -21.75 14.71
CA ILE A 42 24.34 -21.88 16.18
C ILE A 42 23.28 -22.81 16.75
N GLY A 43 22.29 -23.18 15.95
CA GLY A 43 21.16 -24.02 16.31
C GLY A 43 21.55 -25.47 16.62
N PRO A 44 20.61 -26.23 17.19
CA PRO A 44 20.83 -27.61 17.64
C PRO A 44 21.09 -28.60 16.48
N HIS A 45 20.66 -28.26 15.26
CA HIS A 45 20.68 -29.15 14.10
C HIS A 45 22.02 -29.20 13.34
N THR A 46 23.03 -28.41 13.74
CA THR A 46 24.36 -28.31 13.10
C THR A 46 25.55 -28.57 14.06
N PRO A 47 25.74 -29.81 14.55
CA PRO A 47 26.95 -30.17 15.30
C PRO A 47 28.21 -30.02 14.41
N PRO A 48 29.34 -29.49 14.91
CA PRO A 48 29.69 -29.15 16.30
C PRO A 48 29.42 -27.69 16.70
N PHE A 49 28.73 -26.89 15.87
CA PHE A 49 28.54 -25.45 16.08
C PHE A 49 27.32 -25.10 16.96
N SER A 50 26.60 -26.10 17.47
CA SER A 50 25.49 -25.95 18.40
C SER A 50 25.97 -25.37 19.74
N MET A 51 25.95 -24.04 19.85
CA MET A 51 26.43 -23.30 21.02
C MET A 51 25.32 -22.97 22.04
N ILE A 52 24.05 -23.14 21.65
CA ILE A 52 22.90 -22.83 22.49
C ILE A 52 22.55 -24.01 23.37
N VAL A 53 22.33 -23.74 24.66
CA VAL A 53 22.09 -24.76 25.68
C VAL A 53 20.61 -25.15 25.80
N ASP A 54 19.68 -24.21 25.53
CA ASP A 54 18.24 -24.42 25.71
C ASP A 54 17.38 -23.61 24.73
N GLU A 55 16.72 -24.32 23.83
CA GLU A 55 15.81 -23.75 22.81
C GLU A 55 14.60 -23.04 23.43
N GLY A 56 14.08 -23.53 24.55
CA GLY A 56 12.87 -23.00 25.18
C GLY A 56 13.07 -21.56 25.68
N ARG A 57 14.27 -21.26 26.19
CA ARG A 57 14.65 -19.90 26.64
C ARG A 57 14.69 -18.92 25.48
N ILE A 58 15.31 -19.30 24.36
CA ILE A 58 15.38 -18.44 23.17
C ILE A 58 14.01 -18.27 22.52
N MET A 59 13.17 -19.32 22.53
CA MET A 59 11.81 -19.25 21.99
C MET A 59 10.91 -18.29 22.79
N ALA A 60 11.07 -18.20 24.11
CA ALA A 60 10.37 -17.19 24.91
C ALA A 60 10.81 -15.76 24.56
N LEU A 61 12.11 -15.53 24.39
CA LEU A 61 12.67 -14.25 23.94
C LEU A 61 12.24 -13.88 22.51
N SER A 62 12.10 -14.87 21.63
CA SER A 62 11.67 -14.64 20.25
C SER A 62 10.20 -14.20 20.17
N GLN A 63 9.33 -14.64 21.07
CA GLN A 63 7.95 -14.13 21.16
C GLN A 63 7.91 -12.63 21.49
N VAL A 64 8.80 -12.16 22.38
CA VAL A 64 8.95 -10.72 22.65
C VAL A 64 9.44 -9.98 21.39
N GLY A 65 10.36 -10.59 20.63
CA GLY A 65 10.79 -10.06 19.34
C GLY A 65 9.70 -10.00 18.28
N LEU A 66 8.84 -11.02 18.21
CA LEU A 66 7.66 -11.00 17.36
C LEU A 66 6.74 -9.82 17.74
N VAL A 67 6.52 -9.56 19.03
CA VAL A 67 5.71 -8.42 19.49
C VAL A 67 6.29 -7.09 19.00
N PHE A 68 7.58 -6.83 19.21
CA PHE A 68 8.20 -5.58 18.76
C PHE A 68 8.29 -5.45 17.24
N LEU A 69 8.53 -6.55 16.53
CA LEU A 69 8.53 -6.57 15.07
C LEU A 69 7.14 -6.22 14.53
N MET A 70 6.10 -6.93 14.98
CA MET A 70 4.72 -6.69 14.55
C MET A 70 4.23 -5.30 14.94
N PHE A 71 4.62 -4.80 16.11
CA PHE A 71 4.37 -3.44 16.53
C PHE A 71 5.01 -2.41 15.59
N SER A 72 6.29 -2.60 15.24
CA SER A 72 6.98 -1.70 14.31
C SER A 72 6.36 -1.71 12.91
N ILE A 73 5.84 -2.85 12.46
CA ILE A 73 5.14 -2.94 11.17
C ILE A 73 3.81 -2.17 11.26
N GLY A 74 3.07 -2.36 12.36
CA GLY A 74 1.87 -1.57 12.65
C GLY A 74 2.15 -0.06 12.67
N LEU A 75 3.26 0.37 13.28
CA LEU A 75 3.70 1.78 13.28
C LEU A 75 3.96 2.31 11.86
N GLY A 76 4.44 1.46 10.95
CA GLY A 76 4.66 1.79 9.55
C GLY A 76 3.36 2.07 8.78
N LEU A 77 2.27 1.44 9.19
CA LEU A 77 0.94 1.57 8.62
C LEU A 77 0.18 2.78 9.18
N SER A 78 0.51 3.97 8.67
CA SER A 78 -0.39 5.11 8.87
C SER A 78 -1.61 4.98 7.93
N LEU A 79 -2.82 4.95 8.49
CA LEU A 79 -4.11 5.00 7.78
C LEU A 79 -4.18 6.23 6.86
N THR A 80 -3.51 7.32 7.25
CA THR A 80 -3.37 8.52 6.40
C THR A 80 -2.56 8.28 5.12
N LYS A 81 -1.46 7.49 5.16
CA LYS A 81 -0.73 7.05 3.96
C LYS A 81 -1.50 5.98 3.20
N PHE A 82 -2.24 5.10 3.89
CA PHE A 82 -3.11 4.10 3.28
C PHE A 82 -4.16 4.76 2.37
N GLY A 83 -4.77 5.86 2.82
CA GLY A 83 -5.68 6.66 1.99
C GLY A 83 -5.05 7.28 0.74
N ARG A 84 -3.72 7.44 0.70
CA ARG A 84 -2.97 7.98 -0.46
C ARG A 84 -2.62 6.91 -1.49
N LEU A 85 -2.61 5.63 -1.12
CA LEU A 85 -2.27 4.52 -2.03
C LEU A 85 -3.32 4.32 -3.14
N GLY A 86 -4.48 4.97 -3.04
CA GLY A 86 -5.55 4.92 -4.03
C GLY A 86 -6.33 3.60 -3.99
N VAL A 87 -7.65 3.67 -4.22
CA VAL A 87 -8.54 2.50 -4.23
C VAL A 87 -8.05 1.43 -5.21
N THR A 88 -7.47 1.87 -6.33
CA THR A 88 -6.85 1.05 -7.37
C THR A 88 -5.81 0.07 -6.79
N THR A 89 -4.86 0.54 -5.97
CA THR A 89 -3.80 -0.31 -5.40
C THR A 89 -4.35 -1.28 -4.35
N ILE A 90 -5.36 -0.87 -3.59
CA ILE A 90 -6.04 -1.73 -2.60
C ILE A 90 -6.76 -2.88 -3.30
N VAL A 91 -7.57 -2.57 -4.32
CA VAL A 91 -8.27 -3.59 -5.11
C VAL A 91 -7.26 -4.48 -5.84
N GLY A 92 -6.18 -3.90 -6.38
CA GLY A 92 -5.11 -4.65 -7.03
C GLY A 92 -4.43 -5.64 -6.09
N THR A 93 -4.15 -5.24 -4.85
CA THR A 93 -3.57 -6.13 -3.84
C THR A 93 -4.53 -7.26 -3.46
N ALA A 94 -5.81 -6.93 -3.25
CA ALA A 94 -6.84 -7.93 -2.92
C ALA A 94 -7.04 -8.95 -4.06
N LEU A 95 -7.09 -8.47 -5.30
CA LEU A 95 -7.15 -9.34 -6.49
C LEU A 95 -5.87 -10.17 -6.64
N GLY A 96 -4.70 -9.59 -6.35
CA GLY A 96 -3.42 -10.32 -6.35
C GLY A 96 -3.45 -11.50 -5.37
N ALA A 97 -3.87 -11.24 -4.12
CA ALA A 97 -4.04 -12.29 -3.12
C ALA A 97 -5.08 -13.34 -3.55
N PHE A 98 -6.19 -12.91 -4.14
CA PHE A 98 -7.20 -13.82 -4.70
C PHE A 98 -6.62 -14.71 -5.80
N PHE A 99 -5.86 -14.17 -6.75
CA PHE A 99 -5.26 -14.97 -7.82
C PHE A 99 -4.21 -15.94 -7.29
N VAL A 100 -3.35 -15.50 -6.36
CA VAL A 100 -2.39 -16.39 -5.69
C VAL A 100 -3.11 -17.54 -5.00
N LEU A 101 -4.21 -17.27 -4.28
CA LEU A 101 -5.01 -18.31 -3.63
C LEU A 101 -5.51 -19.35 -4.64
N ASN A 102 -6.08 -18.89 -5.75
CA ASN A 102 -6.65 -19.78 -6.76
C ASN A 102 -5.56 -20.57 -7.51
N LEU A 103 -4.45 -19.94 -7.88
CA LEU A 103 -3.29 -20.61 -8.47
C LEU A 103 -2.75 -21.68 -7.52
N THR A 104 -2.64 -21.37 -6.23
CA THR A 104 -2.16 -22.32 -5.22
C THR A 104 -3.18 -23.43 -4.97
N ARG A 105 -4.49 -23.17 -5.07
CA ARG A 105 -5.53 -24.21 -5.05
C ARG A 105 -5.42 -25.17 -6.21
N LEU A 106 -5.17 -24.67 -7.42
CA LEU A 106 -4.93 -25.52 -8.59
C LEU A 106 -3.70 -26.40 -8.39
N LEU A 107 -2.61 -25.84 -7.83
CA LEU A 107 -1.43 -26.61 -7.47
C LEU A 107 -1.76 -27.67 -6.39
N GLY A 108 -2.48 -27.28 -5.34
CA GLY A 108 -2.89 -28.16 -4.25
C GLY A 108 -3.75 -29.32 -4.75
N LEU A 109 -4.65 -29.08 -5.71
CA LEU A 109 -5.42 -30.14 -6.36
C LEU A 109 -4.53 -31.08 -7.20
N ALA A 110 -3.56 -30.54 -7.94
CA ALA A 110 -2.63 -31.35 -8.73
C ALA A 110 -1.72 -32.23 -7.86
N VAL A 111 -1.29 -31.72 -6.70
CA VAL A 111 -0.40 -32.40 -5.75
C VAL A 111 -1.19 -33.19 -4.67
N HIS A 112 -2.52 -33.11 -4.67
CA HIS A 112 -3.42 -33.74 -3.69
C HIS A 112 -3.18 -33.27 -2.25
N TRP A 113 -2.86 -31.99 -2.06
CA TRP A 113 -2.75 -31.40 -0.73
C TRP A 113 -4.11 -31.18 -0.08
N PRO A 114 -4.23 -31.43 1.25
CA PRO A 114 -5.37 -31.00 2.03
C PRO A 114 -5.65 -29.50 1.88
N ALA A 115 -6.93 -29.12 2.03
CA ALA A 115 -7.37 -27.73 1.90
C ALA A 115 -6.64 -26.79 2.89
N ALA A 116 -6.36 -27.26 4.11
CA ALA A 116 -5.59 -26.52 5.10
C ALA A 116 -4.15 -26.26 4.60
N GLN A 117 -3.42 -27.28 4.17
CA GLN A 117 -2.05 -27.12 3.66
C GLN A 117 -2.00 -26.15 2.47
N THR A 118 -2.95 -26.29 1.54
CA THR A 118 -3.11 -25.40 0.40
C THR A 118 -3.33 -23.94 0.82
N LEU A 119 -4.17 -23.71 1.83
CA LEU A 119 -4.46 -22.37 2.35
C LEU A 119 -3.22 -21.74 3.03
N PHE A 120 -2.47 -22.52 3.79
CA PHE A 120 -1.21 -22.06 4.41
C PHE A 120 -0.17 -21.69 3.35
N VAL A 121 0.06 -22.55 2.34
CA VAL A 121 1.00 -22.24 1.26
C VAL A 121 0.53 -21.01 0.47
N ALA A 122 -0.77 -20.89 0.21
CA ALA A 122 -1.33 -19.71 -0.47
C ALA A 122 -1.05 -18.44 0.34
N ALA A 123 -1.28 -18.47 1.65
CA ALA A 123 -1.02 -17.33 2.54
C ALA A 123 0.47 -16.95 2.56
N MET A 124 1.39 -17.93 2.56
CA MET A 124 2.83 -17.67 2.44
C MET A 124 3.18 -16.95 1.13
N LEU A 125 2.49 -17.29 0.04
CA LEU A 125 2.68 -16.74 -1.30
C LEU A 125 1.87 -15.47 -1.57
N MET A 126 1.03 -14.99 -0.65
CA MET A 126 0.31 -13.73 -0.80
C MET A 126 1.16 -12.52 -0.44
N VAL A 127 2.22 -12.71 0.35
CA VAL A 127 2.97 -11.60 0.99
C VAL A 127 4.39 -11.55 0.46
N SER A 128 4.84 -10.41 -0.03
CA SER A 128 6.20 -10.20 -0.52
C SER A 128 7.11 -9.60 0.57
N SER A 129 8.43 -9.69 0.37
CA SER A 129 9.40 -9.03 1.25
C SER A 129 9.55 -7.55 0.92
N SER A 130 8.92 -6.67 1.72
CA SER A 130 9.06 -5.21 1.59
C SER A 130 10.51 -4.74 1.70
N ALA A 131 11.28 -5.28 2.66
CA ALA A 131 12.68 -4.92 2.88
C ALA A 131 13.60 -5.32 1.69
N VAL A 132 13.43 -6.51 1.14
CA VAL A 132 14.22 -6.97 -0.02
C VAL A 132 13.86 -6.16 -1.26
N ILE A 133 12.57 -5.91 -1.49
CA ILE A 133 12.10 -5.13 -2.64
C ILE A 133 12.62 -3.69 -2.57
N ALA A 134 12.51 -3.03 -1.41
CA ALA A 134 13.03 -1.68 -1.20
C ALA A 134 14.54 -1.60 -1.46
N LYS A 135 15.29 -2.60 -1.01
CA LYS A 135 16.73 -2.68 -1.27
C LYS A 135 17.05 -2.81 -2.76
N ILE A 136 16.37 -3.71 -3.47
CA ILE A 136 16.58 -3.93 -4.91
C ILE A 136 16.20 -2.68 -5.71
N VAL A 137 15.10 -2.02 -5.36
CA VAL A 137 14.66 -0.76 -5.99
C VAL A 137 15.70 0.34 -5.78
N SER A 138 16.29 0.42 -4.59
CA SER A 138 17.36 1.39 -4.29
C SER A 138 18.65 1.07 -5.04
N GLU A 139 19.14 -0.17 -4.98
CA GLU A 139 20.41 -0.59 -5.59
C GLU A 139 20.40 -0.50 -7.12
N LEU A 140 19.26 -0.78 -7.74
CA LEU A 140 19.10 -0.69 -9.20
C LEU A 140 18.62 0.69 -9.65
N ASN A 141 18.54 1.66 -8.73
CA ASN A 141 18.07 3.03 -8.98
C ASN A 141 16.68 3.09 -9.65
N LEU A 142 15.78 2.18 -9.30
CA LEU A 142 14.43 2.05 -9.89
C LEU A 142 13.37 2.85 -9.13
N ALA A 143 13.73 3.57 -8.06
CA ALA A 143 12.77 4.30 -7.21
C ALA A 143 11.92 5.35 -7.95
N HIS A 144 12.44 5.86 -9.07
CA HIS A 144 11.74 6.81 -9.93
C HIS A 144 10.71 6.15 -10.87
N GLU A 145 10.75 4.83 -11.05
CA GLU A 145 9.79 4.11 -11.88
C GLU A 145 8.45 3.94 -11.17
N ARG A 146 7.37 4.22 -11.90
CA ARG A 146 6.00 3.99 -11.42
C ARG A 146 5.76 2.54 -11.00
N SER A 147 6.35 1.58 -11.72
CA SER A 147 6.24 0.14 -11.39
C SER A 147 6.83 -0.19 -10.02
N SER A 148 7.95 0.46 -9.64
CA SER A 148 8.59 0.27 -8.34
C SER A 148 7.83 0.97 -7.21
N GLN A 149 7.30 2.16 -7.46
CA GLN A 149 6.44 2.86 -6.49
C GLN A 149 5.14 2.07 -6.21
N LEU A 150 4.52 1.50 -7.26
CA LEU A 150 3.38 0.61 -7.14
C LEU A 150 3.73 -0.66 -6.35
N ALA A 151 4.84 -1.31 -6.67
CA ALA A 151 5.29 -2.50 -5.95
C ALA A 151 5.51 -2.21 -4.46
N LEU A 152 6.23 -1.13 -4.10
CA LEU A 152 6.42 -0.73 -2.71
C LEU A 152 5.09 -0.42 -2.01
N GLY A 153 4.17 0.26 -2.68
CA GLY A 153 2.83 0.50 -2.15
C GLY A 153 2.04 -0.78 -1.89
N ILE A 154 2.13 -1.76 -2.79
CA ILE A 154 1.49 -3.08 -2.64
C ILE A 154 2.10 -3.85 -1.48
N THR A 155 3.43 -3.85 -1.29
CA THR A 155 4.03 -4.59 -0.16
C THR A 155 3.50 -4.15 1.20
N VAL A 156 3.24 -2.85 1.38
CA VAL A 156 2.62 -2.31 2.60
C VAL A 156 1.20 -2.87 2.81
N LEU A 157 0.43 -3.03 1.73
CA LEU A 157 -0.91 -3.61 1.77
C LEU A 157 -0.86 -5.13 1.98
N GLU A 158 0.14 -5.80 1.42
CA GLU A 158 0.37 -7.23 1.62
C GLU A 158 0.71 -7.55 3.08
N ASP A 159 1.42 -6.68 3.80
CA ASP A 159 1.65 -6.86 5.25
C ASP A 159 0.33 -6.86 6.03
N VAL A 160 -0.65 -6.03 5.63
CA VAL A 160 -2.01 -6.07 6.20
C VAL A 160 -2.70 -7.40 5.85
N VAL A 161 -2.58 -7.85 4.59
CA VAL A 161 -3.10 -9.16 4.17
C VAL A 161 -2.47 -10.28 4.99
N ALA A 162 -1.17 -10.20 5.28
CA ALA A 162 -0.44 -11.18 6.10
C ALA A 162 -1.05 -11.32 7.49
N VAL A 163 -1.32 -10.19 8.15
CA VAL A 163 -1.92 -10.16 9.49
C VAL A 163 -3.34 -10.71 9.49
N VAL A 164 -4.14 -10.34 8.48
CA VAL A 164 -5.49 -10.90 8.30
C VAL A 164 -5.41 -12.42 8.09
N MET A 165 -4.52 -12.88 7.22
CA MET A 165 -4.34 -14.30 6.93
C MET A 165 -3.82 -15.09 8.13
N LEU A 166 -2.87 -14.56 8.91
CA LEU A 166 -2.43 -15.18 10.16
C LEU A 166 -3.60 -15.41 11.13
N THR A 167 -4.58 -14.50 11.10
CA THR A 167 -5.74 -14.65 11.95
C THR A 167 -6.73 -15.68 11.43
N VAL A 168 -7.01 -15.67 10.13
CA VAL A 168 -7.84 -16.70 9.46
C VAL A 168 -7.22 -18.09 9.61
N LEU A 169 -5.91 -18.20 9.52
CA LEU A 169 -5.20 -19.47 9.71
C LEU A 169 -5.20 -19.90 11.18
N GLY A 170 -5.05 -18.96 12.11
CA GLY A 170 -5.15 -19.22 13.55
C GLY A 170 -6.53 -19.72 13.99
N SER A 171 -7.60 -19.37 13.27
CA SER A 171 -8.94 -19.90 13.54
C SER A 171 -9.15 -21.33 13.02
N GLN A 172 -8.31 -21.82 12.10
CA GLN A 172 -8.36 -23.20 11.61
C GLN A 172 -7.75 -24.20 12.60
N VAL A 173 -7.11 -23.71 13.67
CA VAL A 173 -6.64 -24.55 14.76
C VAL A 173 -7.87 -25.15 15.45
N PRO A 174 -8.01 -26.50 15.51
CA PRO A 174 -9.17 -27.14 16.09
C PRO A 174 -9.39 -26.66 17.53
N ARG A 175 -10.37 -25.78 17.71
CA ARG A 175 -11.00 -25.46 18.98
C ARG A 175 -12.25 -26.33 18.98
N GLY A 176 -12.55 -27.05 20.05
CA GLY A 176 -13.68 -27.99 20.11
C GLY A 176 -15.08 -27.39 19.87
N THR A 177 -15.20 -26.20 19.29
CA THR A 177 -16.42 -25.49 18.93
C THR A 177 -16.56 -25.46 17.41
N GLY A 178 -17.57 -26.15 16.88
CA GLY A 178 -17.87 -26.26 15.44
C GLY A 178 -18.46 -24.99 14.84
N GLU A 179 -17.81 -23.84 15.04
CA GLU A 179 -18.26 -22.55 14.55
C GLU A 179 -17.98 -22.39 13.04
N GLY A 180 -18.96 -21.87 12.30
CA GLY A 180 -18.85 -21.66 10.86
C GLY A 180 -17.89 -20.52 10.50
N MET A 181 -17.29 -20.58 9.31
CA MET A 181 -16.36 -19.54 8.79
C MET A 181 -16.92 -18.10 8.89
N GLY A 182 -18.25 -17.94 8.81
CA GLY A 182 -18.94 -16.66 8.94
C GLY A 182 -18.92 -16.07 10.36
N SER A 183 -19.06 -16.89 11.41
CA SER A 183 -18.97 -16.41 12.81
C SER A 183 -17.53 -16.09 13.18
N LEU A 184 -16.55 -16.82 12.64
CA LEU A 184 -15.12 -16.56 12.83
C LEU A 184 -14.66 -15.25 12.17
N LEU A 185 -15.10 -14.98 10.93
CA LEU A 185 -14.84 -13.72 10.25
C LEU A 185 -15.60 -12.54 10.88
N GLY A 186 -16.85 -12.79 11.30
CA GLY A 186 -17.64 -11.83 12.08
C GLY A 186 -16.91 -11.44 13.36
N GLY A 187 -16.51 -12.44 14.15
CA GLY A 187 -15.69 -12.31 15.35
C GLY A 187 -14.37 -11.56 15.08
N LEU A 188 -13.60 -11.95 14.07
CA LEU A 188 -12.35 -11.27 13.78
C LEU A 188 -12.57 -9.78 13.46
N SER A 189 -13.52 -9.49 12.58
CA SER A 189 -13.83 -8.11 12.19
C SER A 189 -14.32 -7.27 13.37
N ALA A 190 -15.12 -7.91 14.24
CA ALA A 190 -15.64 -7.34 15.44
C ALA A 190 -14.53 -7.05 16.48
N PHE A 191 -13.61 -7.99 16.69
CA PHE A 191 -12.43 -7.81 17.56
C PHE A 191 -11.52 -6.69 17.05
N VAL A 192 -11.20 -6.71 15.76
CA VAL A 192 -10.32 -5.70 15.15
C VAL A 192 -10.92 -4.31 15.31
N VAL A 193 -12.22 -4.14 15.08
CA VAL A 193 -12.85 -2.82 15.24
C VAL A 193 -13.03 -2.43 16.70
N LEU A 194 -13.30 -3.38 17.60
CA LEU A 194 -13.31 -3.08 19.02
C LEU A 194 -11.92 -2.67 19.52
N LEU A 195 -10.86 -3.36 19.09
CA LEU A 195 -9.50 -3.08 19.52
C LEU A 195 -8.98 -1.77 18.91
N ILE A 196 -9.19 -1.54 17.61
CA ILE A 196 -8.83 -0.28 16.94
C ILE A 196 -9.69 0.87 17.48
N GLY A 197 -11.00 0.71 17.55
CA GLY A 197 -11.93 1.74 18.03
C GLY A 197 -11.69 2.08 19.50
N GLY A 198 -11.61 1.07 20.37
CA GLY A 198 -11.27 1.24 21.78
C GLY A 198 -9.86 1.81 21.96
N GLY A 199 -8.88 1.32 21.21
CA GLY A 199 -7.50 1.79 21.24
C GLY A 199 -7.36 3.25 20.81
N LEU A 200 -7.97 3.65 19.70
CA LEU A 200 -7.99 5.05 19.24
C LEU A 200 -8.72 5.99 20.21
N LEU A 201 -9.65 5.47 21.03
CA LEU A 201 -10.33 6.27 22.05
C LEU A 201 -9.55 6.33 23.37
N LEU A 202 -8.92 5.24 23.78
CA LEU A 202 -8.28 5.09 25.08
C LEU A 202 -6.82 5.55 25.07
N VAL A 203 -6.04 5.10 24.07
CA VAL A 203 -4.59 5.30 23.99
C VAL A 203 -4.23 6.78 23.84
N PRO A 204 -4.83 7.58 22.93
CA PRO A 204 -4.53 9.00 22.83
C PRO A 204 -4.93 9.79 24.09
N ARG A 205 -6.01 9.39 24.77
CA ARG A 205 -6.44 10.02 26.02
C ARG A 205 -5.48 9.72 27.16
N LEU A 206 -4.99 8.49 27.24
CA LEU A 206 -3.97 8.08 28.20
C LEU A 206 -2.68 8.87 27.96
N MET A 207 -2.22 8.94 26.70
CA MET A 207 -1.02 9.68 26.33
C MET A 207 -1.13 11.18 26.65
N ARG A 208 -2.23 11.85 26.28
CA ARG A 208 -2.41 13.29 26.61
C ARG A 208 -2.42 13.57 28.12
N ARG A 209 -2.95 12.65 28.93
CA ARG A 209 -2.92 12.78 30.40
C ARG A 209 -1.51 12.63 30.98
N LEU A 210 -0.70 11.77 30.36
CA LEU A 210 0.68 11.55 30.74
C LEU A 210 1.58 12.71 30.28
N GLU A 211 1.41 13.21 29.06
CA GLU A 211 2.20 14.35 28.54
C GLU A 211 2.10 15.62 29.40
N ALA A 212 0.95 15.85 30.04
CA ALA A 212 0.79 16.98 30.95
C ALA A 212 1.67 16.89 32.21
N ARG A 213 2.28 15.72 32.52
CA ARG A 213 2.92 15.44 33.82
C ARG A 213 4.15 14.49 33.80
N ALA A 214 4.52 13.89 32.68
CA ALA A 214 5.46 12.75 32.64
C ALA A 214 6.66 12.97 31.71
N ASP A 215 7.83 12.47 32.15
CA ASP A 215 9.05 12.40 31.35
C ASP A 215 8.93 11.41 30.17
N PRO A 216 9.69 11.61 29.07
CA PRO A 216 9.69 10.71 27.90
C PRO A 216 9.97 9.24 28.22
N GLU A 217 10.74 8.98 29.28
CA GLU A 217 11.04 7.62 29.77
C GLU A 217 9.77 6.92 30.29
N LEU A 218 8.99 7.62 31.11
CA LEU A 218 7.73 7.09 31.66
C LEU A 218 6.71 6.87 30.54
N GLN A 219 6.67 7.75 29.55
CA GLN A 219 5.84 7.57 28.36
C GLN A 219 6.19 6.28 27.61
N THR A 220 7.49 6.00 27.42
CA THR A 220 7.97 4.78 26.76
C THR A 220 7.56 3.54 27.54
N ILE A 221 7.73 3.54 28.86
CA ILE A 221 7.34 2.42 29.74
C ILE A 221 5.83 2.17 29.66
N VAL A 222 5.00 3.23 29.70
CA VAL A 222 3.54 3.08 29.58
C VAL A 222 3.15 2.53 28.21
N VAL A 223 3.72 3.05 27.13
CA VAL A 223 3.45 2.55 25.76
C VAL A 223 3.86 1.08 25.66
N ALA A 224 4.97 0.67 26.24
CA ALA A 224 5.41 -0.73 26.28
C ALA A 224 4.40 -1.60 27.06
N GLY A 225 3.97 -1.14 28.23
CA GLY A 225 2.98 -1.84 29.04
C GLY A 225 1.65 -2.02 28.31
N VAL A 226 1.16 -0.97 27.62
CA VAL A 226 -0.07 -1.02 26.82
C VAL A 226 0.10 -1.94 25.60
N LEU A 227 1.26 -1.92 24.94
CA LEU A 227 1.60 -2.85 23.85
C LEU A 227 1.44 -4.31 24.29
N PHE A 228 2.07 -4.71 25.39
CA PHE A 228 1.95 -6.07 25.90
C PHE A 228 0.54 -6.39 26.40
N LEU A 229 -0.16 -5.43 27.02
CA LEU A 229 -1.54 -5.61 27.45
C LEU A 229 -2.48 -5.91 26.28
N LEU A 230 -2.38 -5.15 25.18
CA LEU A 230 -3.19 -5.41 23.98
C LEU A 230 -2.80 -6.72 23.29
N ALA A 231 -1.50 -7.05 23.27
CA ALA A 231 -1.03 -8.33 22.75
C ALA A 231 -1.61 -9.52 23.55
N LEU A 232 -1.64 -9.42 24.88
CA LEU A 232 -2.27 -10.40 25.76
C LEU A 232 -3.80 -10.45 25.59
N ALA A 233 -4.45 -9.30 25.42
CA ALA A 233 -5.89 -9.23 25.16
C ALA A 233 -6.26 -9.96 23.86
N ALA A 234 -5.43 -9.85 22.81
CA ALA A 234 -5.61 -10.60 21.57
C ALA A 234 -5.51 -12.12 21.80
N VAL A 235 -4.52 -12.58 22.57
CA VAL A 235 -4.40 -14.01 22.92
C VAL A 235 -5.61 -14.52 23.70
N LYS A 236 -6.08 -13.76 24.69
CA LYS A 236 -7.30 -14.10 25.45
C LYS A 236 -8.56 -14.16 24.58
N ALA A 237 -8.64 -13.30 23.56
CA ALA A 237 -9.71 -13.34 22.56
C ALA A 237 -9.56 -14.48 21.53
N GLY A 238 -8.57 -15.35 21.68
CA GLY A 238 -8.32 -16.46 20.75
C GLY A 238 -7.62 -16.04 19.45
N TYR A 239 -6.91 -14.91 19.45
CA TYR A 239 -6.12 -14.43 18.32
C TYR A 239 -4.61 -14.51 18.60
N SER A 240 -3.80 -14.25 17.57
CA SER A 240 -2.35 -14.28 17.74
C SER A 240 -1.84 -13.07 18.52
N ILE A 241 -0.75 -13.26 19.26
CA ILE A 241 -0.04 -12.17 19.94
C ILE A 241 0.45 -11.08 18.94
N ALA A 242 0.79 -11.53 17.72
CA ALA A 242 1.19 -10.68 16.60
C ALA A 242 0.09 -9.69 16.19
N LEU A 243 -1.17 -10.14 16.14
CA LEU A 243 -2.31 -9.29 15.78
C LEU A 243 -2.47 -8.13 16.78
N GLY A 244 -2.44 -8.41 18.08
CA GLY A 244 -2.59 -7.37 19.11
C GLY A 244 -1.46 -6.33 19.05
N ALA A 245 -0.22 -6.79 18.87
CA ALA A 245 0.94 -5.92 18.73
C ALA A 245 0.87 -5.04 17.46
N PHE A 246 0.50 -5.63 16.33
CA PHE A 246 0.32 -4.94 15.06
C PHE A 246 -0.78 -3.88 15.13
N LEU A 247 -1.95 -4.24 15.67
CA LEU A 247 -3.08 -3.32 15.80
C LEU A 247 -2.74 -2.14 16.73
N PHE A 248 -2.05 -2.40 17.84
CA PHE A 248 -1.54 -1.33 18.69
C PHE A 248 -0.56 -0.41 17.96
N GLY A 249 0.35 -0.98 17.15
CA GLY A 249 1.23 -0.20 16.27
C GLY A 249 0.46 0.71 15.33
N ALA A 250 -0.59 0.19 14.68
CA ALA A 250 -1.45 0.98 13.79
C ALA A 250 -2.22 2.09 14.53
N ILE A 251 -2.67 1.84 15.77
CA ILE A 251 -3.27 2.86 16.63
C ILE A 251 -2.27 3.97 16.95
N VAL A 252 -1.03 3.61 17.31
CA VAL A 252 0.03 4.57 17.61
C VAL A 252 0.45 5.35 16.36
N ALA A 253 0.38 4.73 15.17
CA ALA A 253 0.72 5.36 13.90
C ALA A 253 -0.15 6.60 13.59
N GLU A 254 -1.35 6.68 14.16
CA GLU A 254 -2.28 7.81 14.01
C GLU A 254 -2.11 8.89 15.07
N MET A 255 -1.24 8.68 16.06
CA MET A 255 -1.01 9.67 17.12
C MET A 255 0.07 10.69 16.70
N PRO A 256 -0.05 11.97 17.12
CA PRO A 256 1.00 12.98 16.90
C PRO A 256 2.38 12.55 17.42
N GLN A 257 2.40 11.75 18.48
CA GLN A 257 3.61 11.27 19.17
C GLN A 257 4.29 10.09 18.48
N LYS A 258 3.81 9.64 17.30
CA LYS A 258 4.38 8.50 16.57
C LYS A 258 5.91 8.56 16.49
N SER A 259 6.49 9.71 16.14
CA SER A 259 7.94 9.86 15.96
C SER A 259 8.74 9.72 17.27
N GLY A 260 8.14 10.06 18.42
CA GLY A 260 8.73 9.82 19.74
C GLY A 260 8.74 8.34 20.06
N VAL A 261 7.61 7.66 19.85
CA VAL A 261 7.47 6.23 20.09
C VAL A 261 8.36 5.43 19.13
N GLU A 262 8.38 5.74 17.85
CA GLU A 262 9.22 5.07 16.85
C GLU A 262 10.72 5.15 17.20
N ARG A 263 11.18 6.32 17.67
CA ARG A 263 12.57 6.49 18.15
C ARG A 263 12.84 5.69 19.42
N ALA A 264 11.93 5.72 20.39
CA ALA A 264 12.10 5.02 21.66
C ALA A 264 12.14 3.49 21.49
N PHE A 265 11.29 2.94 20.62
CA PHE A 265 11.19 1.49 20.38
C PHE A 265 12.09 0.99 19.24
N GLY A 266 12.70 1.88 18.44
CA GLY A 266 13.56 1.47 17.31
C GLY A 266 14.70 0.53 17.72
N GLY A 267 15.40 0.85 18.82
CA GLY A 267 16.49 0.00 19.33
C GLY A 267 15.98 -1.36 19.85
N LEU A 268 14.86 -1.37 20.57
CA LEU A 268 14.20 -2.60 21.05
C LEU A 268 13.80 -3.48 19.87
N ARG A 269 13.16 -2.89 18.86
CA ARG A 269 12.80 -3.59 17.63
C ARG A 269 14.03 -4.23 17.00
N ASP A 270 15.13 -3.51 16.80
CA ASP A 270 16.29 -4.03 16.08
C ASP A 270 16.95 -5.21 16.81
N VAL A 271 17.13 -5.09 18.12
CA VAL A 271 17.69 -6.16 18.95
C VAL A 271 16.75 -7.36 18.94
N PHE A 272 15.49 -7.19 19.32
CA PHE A 272 14.59 -8.31 19.48
C PHE A 272 14.11 -8.91 18.15
N SER A 273 14.11 -8.17 17.04
CA SER A 273 13.87 -8.74 15.70
C SER A 273 15.01 -9.67 15.31
N SER A 274 16.26 -9.32 15.62
CA SER A 274 17.39 -10.24 15.38
C SER A 274 17.23 -11.54 16.17
N VAL A 275 16.81 -11.45 17.44
CA VAL A 275 16.53 -12.62 18.30
C VAL A 275 15.42 -13.47 17.72
N PHE A 276 14.35 -12.83 17.24
CA PHE A 276 13.25 -13.51 16.58
C PHE A 276 13.69 -14.29 15.33
N PHE A 277 14.41 -13.64 14.41
CA PHE A 277 14.87 -14.29 13.19
C PHE A 277 15.95 -15.35 13.44
N VAL A 278 16.83 -15.17 14.43
CA VAL A 278 17.79 -16.21 14.80
C VAL A 278 17.09 -17.41 15.42
N SER A 279 16.11 -17.19 16.30
CA SER A 279 15.28 -18.28 16.85
C SER A 279 14.56 -19.06 15.75
N ILE A 280 14.07 -18.38 14.72
CA ILE A 280 13.53 -19.01 13.51
C ILE A 280 14.62 -19.84 12.82
N GLY A 281 15.81 -19.26 12.59
CA GLY A 281 16.93 -19.97 11.99
C GLY A 281 17.31 -21.28 12.70
N MET A 282 17.23 -21.31 14.04
CA MET A 282 17.55 -22.50 14.84
C MET A 282 16.58 -23.67 14.62
N MET A 283 15.33 -23.38 14.25
CA MET A 283 14.31 -24.41 13.97
C MET A 283 14.52 -25.09 12.62
N ILE A 284 15.38 -24.54 11.77
CA ILE A 284 15.69 -25.12 10.47
C ILE A 284 16.65 -26.28 10.67
N ASP A 285 16.24 -27.46 10.23
CA ASP A 285 17.13 -28.62 10.10
C ASP A 285 17.69 -28.67 8.67
N PRO A 286 18.99 -28.41 8.45
CA PRO A 286 19.59 -28.48 7.12
C PRO A 286 19.47 -29.85 6.47
N ARG A 287 19.35 -30.93 7.24
CA ARG A 287 19.16 -32.29 6.72
C ARG A 287 17.76 -32.43 6.14
N LEU A 288 16.75 -31.86 6.77
CA LEU A 288 15.39 -31.81 6.24
C LEU A 288 15.29 -30.90 5.01
N VAL A 289 16.03 -29.79 4.97
CA VAL A 289 16.12 -28.96 3.76
C VAL A 289 16.75 -29.76 2.61
N LEU A 290 17.82 -30.52 2.88
CA LEU A 290 18.48 -31.36 1.89
C LEU A 290 17.62 -32.55 1.45
N SER A 291 16.82 -33.16 2.32
CA SER A 291 15.93 -34.25 1.92
C SER A 291 14.71 -33.74 1.15
N ALA A 292 14.16 -32.59 1.55
CA ALA A 292 13.02 -31.93 0.92
C ALA A 292 13.42 -30.95 -0.20
N TRP A 293 14.66 -31.04 -0.72
CA TRP A 293 15.16 -30.16 -1.79
C TRP A 293 14.24 -30.09 -3.03
N PRO A 294 13.53 -31.15 -3.46
CA PRO A 294 12.61 -31.06 -4.60
C PRO A 294 11.41 -30.17 -4.28
N TRP A 295 10.92 -30.21 -3.04
CA TRP A 295 9.83 -29.36 -2.56
C TRP A 295 10.25 -27.90 -2.42
N VAL A 296 11.47 -27.66 -1.94
CA VAL A 296 12.07 -26.31 -1.90
C VAL A 296 12.12 -25.70 -3.29
N LEU A 297 12.71 -26.43 -4.25
CA LEU A 297 12.82 -25.97 -5.64
C LEU A 297 11.44 -25.84 -6.30
N GLY A 298 10.53 -26.80 -6.07
CA GLY A 298 9.19 -26.78 -6.61
C GLY A 298 8.38 -25.58 -6.13
N LEU A 299 8.40 -25.30 -4.82
CA LEU A 299 7.71 -24.15 -4.24
C LEU A 299 8.35 -22.83 -4.71
N ALA A 300 9.67 -22.75 -4.77
CA ALA A 300 10.36 -21.56 -5.26
C ALA A 300 10.08 -21.30 -6.75
N ALA A 301 10.16 -22.34 -7.59
CA ALA A 301 9.83 -22.23 -9.01
C ALA A 301 8.37 -21.81 -9.22
N PHE A 302 7.45 -22.39 -8.44
CA PHE A 302 6.05 -21.97 -8.43
C PHE A 302 5.91 -20.51 -8.02
N ALA A 303 6.55 -20.07 -6.94
CA ALA A 303 6.51 -18.68 -6.48
C ALA A 303 7.05 -17.70 -7.54
N LEU A 304 8.16 -18.05 -8.20
CA LEU A 304 8.81 -17.25 -9.25
C LEU A 304 7.93 -17.05 -10.48
N VAL A 305 6.95 -17.93 -10.71
CA VAL A 305 6.04 -17.87 -11.87
C VAL A 305 4.65 -17.37 -11.47
N ALA A 306 4.05 -18.00 -10.46
CA ALA A 306 2.68 -17.73 -10.05
C ALA A 306 2.50 -16.31 -9.50
N ARG A 307 3.46 -15.77 -8.73
CA ARG A 307 3.32 -14.42 -8.13
C ARG A 307 3.37 -13.31 -9.17
N PRO A 308 4.35 -13.24 -10.09
CA PRO A 308 4.33 -12.22 -11.15
C PRO A 308 3.08 -12.28 -12.01
N ILE A 309 2.58 -13.48 -12.31
CA ILE A 309 1.33 -13.65 -13.08
C ILE A 309 0.14 -13.13 -12.28
N ALA A 310 -0.02 -13.55 -11.03
CA ALA A 310 -1.14 -13.18 -10.18
C ALA A 310 -1.21 -11.67 -9.94
N THR A 311 -0.09 -11.08 -9.53
CA THR A 311 -0.01 -9.64 -9.19
C THR A 311 -0.01 -8.76 -10.44
N GLY A 312 0.63 -9.20 -11.53
CA GLY A 312 0.56 -8.53 -12.82
C GLY A 312 -0.87 -8.49 -13.38
N LEU A 313 -1.56 -9.63 -13.41
CA LEU A 313 -2.95 -9.72 -13.86
C LEU A 313 -3.88 -8.86 -13.00
N ALA A 314 -3.70 -8.88 -11.68
CA ALA A 314 -4.46 -8.04 -10.77
C ALA A 314 -4.28 -6.55 -11.10
N LEU A 315 -3.05 -6.10 -11.33
CA LEU A 315 -2.76 -4.72 -11.68
C LEU A 315 -3.36 -4.30 -13.04
N ILE A 316 -3.35 -5.20 -14.03
CA ILE A 316 -3.99 -4.98 -15.33
C ILE A 316 -5.50 -4.79 -15.18
N ILE A 317 -6.16 -5.65 -14.39
CA ILE A 317 -7.62 -5.58 -14.16
C ILE A 317 -8.03 -4.24 -13.55
N VAL A 318 -7.17 -3.67 -12.71
CA VAL A 318 -7.46 -2.38 -12.06
C VAL A 318 -7.00 -1.19 -12.93
N GLY A 319 -6.57 -1.45 -14.17
CA GLY A 319 -6.29 -0.43 -15.17
C GLY A 319 -4.85 0.07 -15.19
N THR A 320 -3.90 -0.68 -14.64
CA THR A 320 -2.46 -0.38 -14.80
C THR A 320 -2.02 -0.77 -16.22
N PRO A 321 -1.19 0.03 -16.91
CA PRO A 321 -0.66 -0.34 -18.22
C PRO A 321 0.03 -1.72 -18.16
N PRO A 322 -0.18 -2.62 -19.14
CA PRO A 322 0.31 -4.01 -19.04
C PRO A 322 1.80 -4.13 -18.74
N ARG A 323 2.64 -3.34 -19.43
CA ARG A 323 4.08 -3.33 -19.18
C ARG A 323 4.46 -2.89 -17.76
N GLU A 324 3.78 -1.88 -17.22
CA GLU A 324 4.00 -1.42 -15.85
C GLU A 324 3.56 -2.49 -14.83
N ALA A 325 2.42 -3.13 -15.11
CA ALA A 325 1.86 -4.20 -14.28
C ALA A 325 2.78 -5.42 -14.22
N HIS A 326 3.30 -5.90 -15.35
CA HIS A 326 4.24 -7.01 -15.37
C HIS A 326 5.57 -6.66 -14.67
N ARG A 327 6.08 -5.44 -14.84
CA ARG A 327 7.29 -4.97 -14.11
C ARG A 327 7.06 -4.94 -12.60
N ALA A 328 5.92 -4.42 -12.16
CA ALA A 328 5.55 -4.39 -10.76
C ALA A 328 5.36 -5.81 -10.20
N GLY A 329 4.69 -6.69 -10.95
CA GLY A 329 4.50 -8.09 -10.56
C GLY A 329 5.80 -8.87 -10.44
N LEU A 330 6.77 -8.62 -11.33
CA LEU A 330 8.11 -9.20 -11.23
C LEU A 330 8.84 -8.74 -9.95
N LEU A 331 8.66 -7.48 -9.56
CA LEU A 331 9.20 -6.95 -8.31
C LEU A 331 8.58 -7.59 -7.07
N LEU A 332 7.29 -7.96 -7.12
CA LEU A 332 6.50 -8.57 -6.02
C LEU A 332 6.70 -10.09 -5.85
N THR A 333 7.85 -10.61 -6.26
CA THR A 333 8.14 -12.05 -6.22
C THR A 333 8.76 -12.57 -4.92
N PRO A 334 9.74 -11.89 -4.28
CA PRO A 334 10.48 -12.49 -3.18
C PRO A 334 9.60 -12.69 -1.94
N LEU A 335 9.65 -13.88 -1.36
CA LEU A 335 8.92 -14.19 -0.11
C LEU A 335 9.55 -13.44 1.07
N GLY A 336 8.70 -12.97 1.99
CA GLY A 336 9.09 -12.13 3.11
C GLY A 336 9.09 -12.83 4.47
N GLU A 337 9.39 -12.03 5.49
CA GLU A 337 9.38 -12.44 6.90
C GLU A 337 8.05 -13.08 7.34
N PHE A 338 6.94 -12.56 6.84
CA PHE A 338 5.61 -13.10 7.11
C PHE A 338 5.40 -14.51 6.58
N SER A 339 6.03 -14.87 5.46
CA SER A 339 5.94 -16.24 4.92
C SER A 339 6.50 -17.26 5.94
N PHE A 340 7.55 -16.90 6.68
CA PHE A 340 8.12 -17.75 7.74
C PHE A 340 7.22 -17.84 8.96
N ILE A 341 6.64 -16.71 9.36
CA ILE A 341 5.70 -16.64 10.49
C ILE A 341 4.50 -17.54 10.21
N ILE A 342 3.93 -17.45 9.01
CA ILE A 342 2.80 -18.26 8.57
C ILE A 342 3.14 -19.75 8.57
N ALA A 343 4.31 -20.12 8.03
CA ALA A 343 4.78 -21.50 8.05
C ALA A 343 4.95 -22.04 9.47
N GLN A 344 5.57 -21.24 10.35
CA GLN A 344 5.78 -21.60 11.76
C GLN A 344 4.47 -21.81 12.50
N VAL A 345 3.48 -20.93 12.30
CA VAL A 345 2.16 -21.07 12.92
C VAL A 345 1.47 -22.36 12.46
N GLY A 346 1.54 -22.70 11.17
CA GLY A 346 0.95 -23.93 10.66
C GLY A 346 1.61 -25.20 11.20
N VAL A 347 2.94 -25.19 11.33
CA VAL A 347 3.70 -26.31 11.92
C VAL A 347 3.44 -26.43 13.42
N ALA A 348 3.47 -25.32 14.16
CA ALA A 348 3.19 -25.30 15.60
C ALA A 348 1.75 -25.74 15.93
N ALA A 349 0.80 -25.48 15.04
CA ALA A 349 -0.58 -25.94 15.14
C ALA A 349 -0.80 -27.39 14.67
N ALA A 350 0.25 -28.09 14.24
CA ALA A 350 0.18 -29.43 13.63
C ALA A 350 -0.73 -29.53 12.39
N LEU A 351 -1.03 -28.39 11.74
CA LEU A 351 -1.79 -28.32 10.48
C LEU A 351 -0.88 -28.53 9.25
N LEU A 352 0.42 -28.26 9.42
CA LEU A 352 1.47 -28.53 8.44
C LEU A 352 2.48 -29.54 8.99
N PRO A 353 3.01 -30.46 8.17
CA PRO A 353 4.18 -31.25 8.51
C PRO A 353 5.40 -30.37 8.83
N ALA A 354 6.27 -30.81 9.73
CA ALA A 354 7.45 -30.06 10.17
C ALA A 354 8.38 -29.62 9.02
N GLU A 355 8.42 -30.41 7.94
CA GLU A 355 9.21 -30.13 6.73
C GLU A 355 8.78 -28.83 6.02
N PHE A 356 7.50 -28.43 6.11
CA PHE A 356 6.98 -27.24 5.41
C PHE A 356 7.67 -25.96 5.85
N TYR A 357 8.11 -25.91 7.11
CA TYR A 357 8.87 -24.77 7.62
C TYR A 357 10.20 -24.61 6.89
N SER A 358 10.97 -25.70 6.82
CA SER A 358 12.24 -25.76 6.09
C SER A 358 12.05 -25.50 4.59
N VAL A 359 10.96 -26.00 4.00
CA VAL A 359 10.61 -25.75 2.59
C VAL A 359 10.31 -24.28 2.34
N ALA A 360 9.53 -23.63 3.22
CA ALA A 360 9.18 -22.21 3.09
C ALA A 360 10.42 -21.30 3.20
N VAL A 361 11.31 -21.57 4.17
CA VAL A 361 12.55 -20.80 4.33
C VAL A 361 13.53 -21.06 3.17
N GLY A 362 13.69 -22.32 2.74
CA GLY A 362 14.51 -22.63 1.58
C GLY A 362 14.00 -21.94 0.32
N ALA A 363 12.69 -21.96 0.09
CA ALA A 363 12.08 -21.34 -1.08
C ALA A 363 12.25 -19.81 -1.05
N SER A 364 12.08 -19.15 0.10
CA SER A 364 12.28 -17.71 0.20
C SER A 364 13.72 -17.32 -0.12
N ILE A 365 14.71 -18.04 0.43
CA ILE A 365 16.12 -17.77 0.19
C ILE A 365 16.37 -17.87 -1.32
N LEU A 366 15.86 -18.92 -1.97
CA LEU A 366 16.00 -19.07 -3.43
C LEU A 366 15.32 -17.92 -4.19
N THR A 367 14.12 -17.50 -3.81
CA THR A 367 13.45 -16.36 -4.46
C THR A 367 14.21 -15.04 -4.27
N VAL A 368 14.79 -14.80 -3.10
CA VAL A 368 15.62 -13.61 -2.82
C VAL A 368 16.88 -13.61 -3.68
N PHE A 369 17.54 -14.76 -3.83
CA PHE A 369 18.72 -14.89 -4.70
C PHE A 369 18.38 -14.81 -6.19
N ALA A 370 17.23 -15.34 -6.61
CA ALA A 370 16.78 -15.28 -7.99
C ALA A 370 16.40 -13.86 -8.43
N MET A 371 15.94 -13.03 -7.49
CA MET A 371 15.35 -11.73 -7.80
C MET A 371 16.29 -10.72 -8.50
N PRO A 372 17.55 -10.50 -8.06
CA PRO A 372 18.48 -9.64 -8.78
C PRO A 372 18.71 -10.08 -10.24
N VAL A 373 18.81 -11.38 -10.47
CA VAL A 373 18.99 -11.95 -11.82
C VAL A 373 17.73 -11.72 -12.66
N MET A 374 16.56 -11.98 -12.08
CA MET A 374 15.28 -11.83 -12.73
C MET A 374 15.03 -10.37 -13.13
N ASN A 375 15.35 -9.42 -12.25
CA ASN A 375 15.18 -8.00 -12.54
C ASN A 375 16.20 -7.46 -13.55
N ARG A 376 17.45 -7.96 -13.53
CA ARG A 376 18.45 -7.64 -14.56
C ARG A 376 18.00 -8.07 -15.96
N HIS A 377 17.25 -9.17 -16.06
CA HIS A 377 16.70 -9.69 -17.31
C HIS A 377 15.22 -9.34 -17.53
N ARG A 378 14.66 -8.38 -16.78
CA ARG A 378 13.22 -8.09 -16.78
C ARG A 378 12.66 -7.84 -18.18
N ASP A 379 13.37 -7.08 -19.02
CA ASP A 379 12.87 -6.75 -20.36
C ASP A 379 12.88 -7.96 -21.30
N ALA A 380 13.79 -8.91 -21.10
CA ALA A 380 13.78 -10.17 -21.84
C ALA A 380 12.62 -11.07 -21.39
N ILE A 381 12.39 -11.15 -20.07
CA ILE A 381 11.29 -11.92 -19.49
C ILE A 381 9.94 -11.36 -19.94
N ILE A 382 9.77 -10.04 -19.91
CA ILE A 382 8.54 -9.37 -20.35
C ILE A 382 8.33 -9.57 -21.85
N ARG A 383 9.37 -9.42 -22.69
CA ARG A 383 9.25 -9.72 -24.13
C ARG A 383 8.90 -11.18 -24.40
N PHE A 384 9.38 -12.10 -23.59
CA PHE A 384 9.00 -13.51 -23.68
C PHE A 384 7.53 -13.70 -23.30
N ALA A 385 7.07 -13.10 -22.20
CA ALA A 385 5.66 -13.10 -21.82
C ALA A 385 4.77 -12.52 -22.92
N GLU A 386 5.14 -11.36 -23.50
CA GLU A 386 4.45 -10.72 -24.63
C GLU A 386 4.38 -11.61 -25.88
N ARG A 387 5.35 -12.53 -26.08
CA ARG A 387 5.33 -13.50 -27.20
C ARG A 387 4.45 -14.71 -26.95
N VAL A 388 4.36 -15.15 -25.69
CA VAL A 388 3.53 -16.31 -25.29
C VAL A 388 2.06 -15.88 -25.19
N GLU A 389 1.80 -14.64 -24.81
CA GLU A 389 0.46 -14.10 -24.74
C GLU A 389 -0.17 -13.94 -26.15
N PRO A 390 -1.40 -14.41 -26.35
CA PRO A 390 -2.08 -14.26 -27.64
C PRO A 390 -2.26 -12.77 -28.00
N GLY A 391 -1.97 -12.38 -29.24
CA GLY A 391 -2.10 -10.98 -29.66
C GLY A 391 -3.53 -10.40 -29.61
N TRP A 392 -4.57 -11.22 -29.44
CA TRP A 392 -5.93 -10.73 -29.14
C TRP A 392 -6.06 -10.27 -27.69
N LEU A 393 -5.33 -10.91 -26.76
CA LEU A 393 -5.36 -10.60 -25.33
C LEU A 393 -4.67 -9.27 -25.05
N LEU A 394 -3.46 -9.04 -25.61
CA LEU A 394 -2.79 -7.74 -25.49
C LEU A 394 -3.65 -6.60 -26.04
N ARG A 395 -4.25 -6.79 -27.24
CA ARG A 395 -5.14 -5.78 -27.83
C ARG A 395 -6.39 -5.54 -26.98
N ALA A 396 -6.93 -6.57 -26.34
CA ALA A 396 -8.06 -6.44 -25.42
C ALA A 396 -7.67 -5.70 -24.13
N MET A 397 -6.49 -5.98 -23.58
CA MET A 397 -5.96 -5.30 -22.39
C MET A 397 -5.68 -3.82 -22.66
N ASP A 398 -5.09 -3.49 -23.81
CA ASP A 398 -4.86 -2.10 -24.23
C ASP A 398 -6.17 -1.36 -24.55
N ALA A 399 -7.15 -2.04 -25.14
CA ALA A 399 -8.49 -1.49 -25.35
C ALA A 399 -9.21 -1.24 -24.00
N TYR A 400 -9.11 -2.18 -23.06
CA TYR A 400 -9.66 -2.05 -21.72
C TYR A 400 -9.01 -0.90 -20.95
N HIS A 401 -7.68 -0.78 -21.00
CA HIS A 401 -6.95 0.32 -20.37
C HIS A 401 -7.41 1.68 -20.90
N ARG A 402 -7.52 1.84 -22.23
CA ARG A 402 -8.03 3.06 -22.86
C ARG A 402 -9.49 3.36 -22.48
N TRP A 403 -10.34 2.35 -22.44
CA TRP A 403 -11.73 2.49 -22.00
C TRP A 403 -11.82 2.92 -20.53
N MET A 404 -10.97 2.36 -19.66
CA MET A 404 -10.91 2.73 -18.25
C MET A 404 -10.43 4.17 -18.06
N GLN A 405 -9.42 4.62 -18.80
CA GLN A 405 -8.97 6.02 -18.79
C GLN A 405 -10.09 6.98 -19.22
N GLN A 406 -10.81 6.65 -20.30
CA GLN A 406 -11.98 7.44 -20.73
C GLN A 406 -13.10 7.48 -19.68
N MET A 407 -13.25 6.43 -18.87
CA MET A 407 -14.20 6.42 -17.75
C MET A 407 -13.72 7.29 -16.57
N GLN A 408 -12.42 7.35 -16.31
CA GLN A 408 -11.83 8.17 -15.26
C GLN A 408 -11.84 9.67 -15.61
N GLU A 409 -11.80 10.01 -16.89
CA GLU A 409 -11.90 11.38 -17.41
C GLU A 409 -13.35 11.91 -17.49
N ARG A 410 -14.35 11.10 -17.10
CA ARG A 410 -15.73 11.60 -16.98
C ARG A 410 -15.81 12.71 -15.91
N PRO A 411 -16.66 13.73 -16.12
CA PRO A 411 -16.76 14.86 -15.19
C PRO A 411 -17.02 14.37 -13.77
N ALA A 412 -16.43 15.08 -12.81
CA ALA A 412 -16.42 14.75 -11.39
C ALA A 412 -17.75 14.17 -10.91
N PRO A 413 -17.73 13.17 -9.99
CA PRO A 413 -18.96 12.58 -9.48
C PRO A 413 -19.91 13.69 -9.00
N PRO A 414 -21.24 13.55 -9.23
CA PRO A 414 -22.20 14.57 -8.82
C PRO A 414 -21.97 14.91 -7.35
N LEU A 415 -22.06 16.19 -6.99
CA LEU A 415 -21.80 16.70 -5.63
C LEU A 415 -22.45 15.83 -4.54
N ALA A 416 -23.63 15.28 -4.84
CA ALA A 416 -24.35 14.29 -4.04
C ALA A 416 -23.52 13.04 -3.65
N TRP A 417 -22.79 12.42 -4.57
CA TRP A 417 -21.95 11.25 -4.27
C TRP A 417 -20.74 11.59 -3.39
N LYS A 418 -20.12 12.77 -3.60
CA LYS A 418 -19.05 13.26 -2.72
C LYS A 418 -19.54 13.47 -1.28
N LEU A 419 -20.80 13.93 -1.12
CA LEU A 419 -21.45 14.13 0.18
C LEU A 419 -21.92 12.81 0.82
N VAL A 420 -22.34 11.83 0.02
CA VAL A 420 -22.85 10.53 0.48
C VAL A 420 -21.73 9.55 0.82
N ARG A 421 -20.63 9.50 0.06
CA ARG A 421 -19.54 8.52 0.26
C ARG A 421 -18.91 8.56 1.66
N GLY A 422 -18.71 9.77 2.20
CA GLY A 422 -18.11 9.95 3.53
C GLY A 422 -19.04 9.43 4.63
N ARG A 423 -20.35 9.64 4.46
CA ARG A 423 -21.39 9.18 5.40
C ARG A 423 -21.59 7.67 5.33
N LEU A 424 -21.52 7.07 4.13
CA LEU A 424 -21.55 5.61 3.97
C LEU A 424 -20.33 4.94 4.61
N GLY A 425 -19.13 5.50 4.43
CA GLY A 425 -17.92 5.02 5.10
C GLY A 425 -18.04 5.11 6.63
N GLN A 426 -18.58 6.22 7.14
CA GLN A 426 -18.83 6.37 8.58
C GLN A 426 -19.85 5.35 9.10
N MET A 427 -20.99 5.16 8.40
CA MET A 427 -21.99 4.15 8.75
C MET A 427 -21.39 2.73 8.77
N ALA A 428 -20.50 2.41 7.83
CA ALA A 428 -19.84 1.11 7.80
C ALA A 428 -18.91 0.90 9.01
N ILE A 429 -18.14 1.93 9.41
CA ILE A 429 -17.26 1.87 10.58
C ILE A 429 -18.08 1.75 11.88
N GLU A 430 -19.11 2.59 12.05
CA GLU A 430 -19.99 2.56 13.22
C GLU A 430 -20.76 1.24 13.30
N GLY A 431 -21.24 0.73 12.16
CA GLY A 431 -21.89 -0.58 12.07
C GLY A 431 -20.95 -1.69 12.50
N LEU A 432 -19.74 -1.71 11.95
CA LEU A 432 -18.73 -2.71 12.28
C LEU A 432 -18.31 -2.62 13.76
N PHE A 433 -18.30 -1.44 14.36
CA PHE A 433 -18.04 -1.25 15.79
C PHE A 433 -19.16 -1.83 16.67
N VAL A 434 -20.41 -1.59 16.31
CA VAL A 434 -21.56 -2.16 17.04
C VAL A 434 -21.58 -3.69 16.90
N THR A 435 -21.34 -4.23 15.71
CA THR A 435 -21.12 -5.68 15.53
C THR A 435 -19.96 -6.17 16.39
N GLY A 436 -18.87 -5.40 16.39
CA GLY A 436 -17.74 -5.46 17.32
C GLY A 436 -18.10 -5.80 18.74
N VAL A 437 -18.73 -4.82 19.36
CA VAL A 437 -19.05 -4.83 20.78
C VAL A 437 -20.04 -5.95 21.11
N LEU A 438 -21.04 -6.21 20.27
CA LEU A 438 -22.09 -7.19 20.56
C LEU A 438 -21.65 -8.65 20.38
N ILE A 439 -20.73 -8.94 19.45
CA ILE A 439 -20.20 -10.31 19.30
C ILE A 439 -19.19 -10.61 20.40
N PHE A 440 -18.35 -9.64 20.80
CA PHE A 440 -17.33 -9.84 21.83
C PHE A 440 -17.84 -9.68 23.25
N SER A 441 -19.07 -9.21 23.44
CA SER A 441 -19.61 -9.02 24.78
C SER A 441 -19.68 -10.35 25.55
N SER A 442 -20.02 -11.45 24.89
CA SER A 442 -20.13 -12.78 25.53
C SER A 442 -18.76 -13.32 26.03
N PRO A 443 -17.69 -13.41 25.21
CA PRO A 443 -16.36 -13.81 25.68
C PRO A 443 -15.77 -12.89 26.76
N VAL A 444 -16.04 -11.59 26.66
CA VAL A 444 -15.56 -10.59 27.62
C VAL A 444 -16.31 -10.72 28.94
N LEU A 445 -17.63 -10.97 28.91
CA LEU A 445 -18.43 -11.24 30.10
C LEU A 445 -17.92 -12.49 30.82
N ALA A 446 -17.70 -13.60 30.11
CA ALA A 446 -17.17 -14.83 30.69
C ALA A 446 -15.80 -14.60 31.35
N SER A 447 -14.91 -13.85 30.70
CA SER A 447 -13.61 -13.48 31.27
C SER A 447 -13.70 -12.54 32.47
N ALA A 448 -14.71 -11.64 32.47
CA ALA A 448 -14.95 -10.71 33.57
C ALA A 448 -15.56 -11.42 34.78
N GLU A 449 -16.47 -12.37 34.55
CA GLU A 449 -17.02 -13.26 35.56
C GLU A 449 -15.90 -14.06 36.22
N ASP A 450 -15.01 -14.72 35.47
CA ASP A 450 -13.87 -15.46 36.02
C ASP A 450 -12.92 -14.58 36.88
N MET A 451 -12.73 -13.32 36.50
CA MET A 451 -11.83 -12.39 37.19
C MET A 451 -12.46 -11.71 38.41
N PHE A 452 -13.76 -11.38 38.36
CA PHE A 452 -14.46 -10.64 39.41
C PHE A 452 -15.21 -11.54 40.41
N LEU A 453 -15.66 -12.73 39.99
CA LEU A 453 -16.32 -13.71 40.88
C LEU A 453 -15.39 -14.26 41.97
N ALA A 454 -14.07 -14.10 41.81
CA ALA A 454 -13.11 -14.34 42.89
C ALA A 454 -13.23 -13.37 44.08
N SER A 455 -13.99 -12.26 43.95
CA SER A 455 -14.02 -11.18 44.94
C SER A 455 -15.42 -10.68 45.34
N TRP A 456 -16.48 -10.96 44.56
CA TRP A 456 -17.84 -10.47 44.84
C TRP A 456 -18.88 -11.61 44.77
N GLN A 457 -19.63 -11.81 45.85
CA GLN A 457 -20.60 -12.92 46.04
C GLN A 457 -21.93 -12.82 45.27
N HIS A 458 -22.12 -11.79 44.42
CA HIS A 458 -23.40 -11.59 43.70
C HIS A 458 -23.19 -11.73 42.18
N GLU A 459 -23.32 -12.96 41.66
CA GLU A 459 -23.17 -13.32 40.25
C GLU A 459 -23.93 -12.38 39.31
N ASN A 460 -25.17 -12.02 39.67
CA ASN A 460 -26.06 -11.25 38.81
C ASN A 460 -25.65 -9.77 38.63
N VAL A 461 -24.96 -9.15 39.61
CA VAL A 461 -24.65 -7.70 39.55
C VAL A 461 -23.59 -7.40 38.49
N VAL A 462 -22.61 -8.29 38.33
CA VAL A 462 -21.54 -8.16 37.34
C VAL A 462 -22.12 -8.28 35.93
N THR A 463 -22.96 -9.28 35.69
CA THR A 463 -23.65 -9.49 34.41
C THR A 463 -24.55 -8.31 34.04
N TYR A 464 -25.34 -7.78 34.99
CA TYR A 464 -26.21 -6.63 34.73
C TYR A 464 -25.43 -5.33 34.48
N GLY A 465 -24.38 -5.08 35.27
CA GLY A 465 -23.51 -3.92 35.08
C GLY A 465 -22.80 -3.94 33.73
N PHE A 466 -22.35 -5.11 33.30
CA PHE A 466 -21.70 -5.32 32.02
C PHE A 466 -22.65 -5.06 30.84
N TRP A 467 -23.83 -5.70 30.82
CA TRP A 467 -24.80 -5.49 29.75
C TRP A 467 -25.35 -4.06 29.70
N ALA A 468 -25.48 -3.38 30.85
CA ALA A 468 -25.83 -1.96 30.88
C ALA A 468 -24.74 -1.10 30.23
N LEU A 469 -23.45 -1.37 30.51
CA LEU A 469 -22.32 -0.69 29.90
C LEU A 469 -22.26 -0.92 28.39
N VAL A 470 -22.42 -2.18 27.95
CA VAL A 470 -22.46 -2.57 26.54
C VAL A 470 -23.59 -1.86 25.80
N THR A 471 -24.78 -1.80 26.42
CA THR A 471 -25.95 -1.11 25.85
C THR A 471 -25.67 0.38 25.65
N VAL A 472 -25.09 1.05 26.65
CA VAL A 472 -24.70 2.47 26.54
C VAL A 472 -23.64 2.67 25.45
N LEU A 473 -22.67 1.77 25.34
CA LEU A 473 -21.58 1.84 24.36
C LEU A 473 -22.07 1.65 22.91
N VAL A 474 -23.02 0.74 22.67
CA VAL A 474 -23.61 0.43 21.35
C VAL A 474 -24.63 1.47 20.91
N LEU A 475 -25.33 2.08 21.85
CA LEU A 475 -26.41 3.00 21.55
C LEU A 475 -25.90 4.30 20.88
N VAL A 476 -24.75 4.82 21.29
CA VAL A 476 -24.13 6.02 20.69
C VAL A 476 -23.90 5.86 19.17
N PRO A 477 -23.19 4.83 18.68
CA PRO A 477 -22.99 4.59 17.25
C PRO A 477 -24.29 4.21 16.53
N LEU A 478 -25.24 3.53 17.16
CA LEU A 478 -26.53 3.20 16.51
C LEU A 478 -27.30 4.46 16.08
N VAL A 479 -27.33 5.47 16.96
CA VAL A 479 -27.96 6.75 16.67
C VAL A 479 -27.21 7.49 15.56
N ALA A 480 -25.88 7.39 15.52
CA ALA A 480 -25.06 7.98 14.47
C ALA A 480 -25.33 7.32 13.09
N ILE A 481 -25.46 6.00 13.03
CA ILE A 481 -25.85 5.26 11.82
C ILE A 481 -27.21 5.76 11.31
N TRP A 482 -28.20 5.83 12.18
CA TRP A 482 -29.56 6.30 11.82
C TRP A 482 -29.55 7.74 11.28
N ARG A 483 -28.79 8.64 11.90
CA ARG A 483 -28.68 10.04 11.46
C ARG A 483 -27.98 10.16 10.11
N ASN A 484 -26.92 9.39 9.89
CA ASN A 484 -26.19 9.36 8.62
C ASN A 484 -27.08 8.79 7.51
N LEU A 485 -27.82 7.72 7.78
CA LEU A 485 -28.82 7.14 6.88
C LEU A 485 -29.92 8.15 6.53
N ALA A 486 -30.46 8.86 7.53
CA ALA A 486 -31.48 9.88 7.34
C ALA A 486 -30.99 11.03 6.44
N THR A 487 -29.70 11.40 6.54
CA THR A 487 -29.15 12.45 5.69
C THR A 487 -28.85 11.95 4.27
N VAL A 488 -28.41 10.70 4.12
CA VAL A 488 -28.26 10.07 2.79
C VAL A 488 -29.63 9.96 2.10
N ALA A 489 -30.69 9.62 2.83
CA ALA A 489 -32.05 9.60 2.32
C ALA A 489 -32.52 10.99 1.82
N MET A 490 -32.15 12.05 2.54
CA MET A 490 -32.45 13.44 2.15
C MET A 490 -31.72 13.84 0.86
N ILE A 491 -30.40 13.59 0.79
CA ILE A 491 -29.58 13.88 -0.41
C ILE A 491 -30.08 13.06 -1.61
N ALA A 492 -30.44 11.79 -1.39
CA ALA A 492 -31.00 10.92 -2.43
C ALA A 492 -32.36 11.45 -2.91
N GLY A 493 -33.24 11.86 -1.99
CA GLY A 493 -34.53 12.48 -2.30
C GLY A 493 -34.40 13.74 -3.17
N GLU A 494 -33.46 14.64 -2.85
CA GLU A 494 -33.20 15.84 -3.64
C GLU A 494 -32.58 15.53 -5.02
N SER A 495 -31.72 14.52 -5.10
CA SER A 495 -31.08 14.12 -6.37
C SER A 495 -32.04 13.44 -7.35
N VAL A 496 -33.00 12.67 -6.83
CA VAL A 496 -34.02 11.95 -7.61
C VAL A 496 -35.24 12.84 -7.91
N GLY A 497 -35.49 13.87 -7.08
CA GLY A 497 -36.54 14.87 -7.27
C GLY A 497 -36.44 15.74 -8.53
N ARG A 498 -35.41 15.52 -9.37
CA ARG A 498 -35.35 16.06 -10.74
C ARG A 498 -36.08 15.18 -11.78
N GLY A 499 -36.68 14.05 -11.37
CA GLY A 499 -37.48 13.14 -12.20
C GLY A 499 -38.92 12.93 -11.71
N HIS A 500 -39.61 11.90 -12.23
CA HIS A 500 -41.06 11.63 -12.08
C HIS A 500 -41.54 11.24 -10.66
N LEU A 501 -40.66 11.16 -9.66
CA LEU A 501 -40.98 10.72 -8.29
C LEU A 501 -40.88 11.89 -7.30
N PRO A 502 -41.86 12.09 -6.40
CA PRO A 502 -41.78 13.13 -5.38
C PRO A 502 -40.66 12.83 -4.37
N ALA A 503 -39.73 13.78 -4.22
CA ALA A 503 -38.62 13.73 -3.26
C ALA A 503 -38.99 13.23 -1.83
N PRO A 504 -40.09 13.68 -1.20
CA PRO A 504 -40.45 13.21 0.14
C PRO A 504 -40.86 11.73 0.20
N LEU A 505 -41.33 11.14 -0.90
CA LEU A 505 -41.64 9.72 -0.97
C LEU A 505 -40.35 8.89 -0.99
N VAL A 506 -39.38 9.28 -1.82
CA VAL A 506 -38.06 8.61 -1.90
C VAL A 506 -37.35 8.65 -0.56
N GLU A 507 -37.33 9.80 0.11
CA GLU A 507 -36.74 9.95 1.45
C GLU A 507 -37.38 9.02 2.48
N ARG A 508 -38.73 9.00 2.55
CA ARG A 508 -39.47 8.14 3.49
C ARG A 508 -39.23 6.65 3.21
N THR A 509 -39.16 6.26 1.94
CA THR A 509 -38.94 4.85 1.56
C THR A 509 -37.54 4.38 1.97
N ILE A 510 -36.50 5.20 1.73
CA ILE A 510 -35.11 4.87 2.13
C ILE A 510 -35.00 4.79 3.66
N LYS A 511 -35.62 5.72 4.40
CA LYS A 511 -35.65 5.68 5.88
C LYS A 511 -36.36 4.44 6.41
N ALA A 512 -37.50 4.07 5.84
CA ALA A 512 -38.25 2.89 6.25
C ALA A 512 -37.47 1.59 5.98
N VAL A 513 -36.92 1.44 4.77
CA VAL A 513 -36.09 0.28 4.40
C VAL A 513 -34.85 0.18 5.29
N GLY A 514 -34.17 1.29 5.55
CA GLY A 514 -33.00 1.29 6.42
C GLY A 514 -33.34 1.06 7.90
N ALA A 515 -34.53 1.43 8.37
CA ALA A 515 -35.00 1.09 9.72
C ALA A 515 -35.20 -0.41 9.88
N VAL A 516 -35.88 -1.03 8.91
CA VAL A 516 -36.10 -2.47 8.88
C VAL A 516 -34.77 -3.21 8.77
N GLY A 517 -33.85 -2.73 7.92
CA GLY A 517 -32.51 -3.28 7.79
C GLY A 517 -31.69 -3.20 9.08
N LEU A 518 -31.71 -2.04 9.76
CA LEU A 518 -31.00 -1.85 11.04
C LEU A 518 -31.59 -2.72 12.15
N ALA A 519 -32.91 -2.84 12.23
CA ALA A 519 -33.60 -3.67 13.20
C ALA A 519 -33.33 -5.17 12.98
N TYR A 520 -33.37 -5.63 11.72
CA TYR A 520 -33.02 -6.99 11.35
C TYR A 520 -31.56 -7.31 11.67
N TRP A 521 -30.65 -6.40 11.34
CA TRP A 521 -29.22 -6.53 11.61
C TRP A 521 -28.91 -6.59 13.10
N LEU A 522 -29.55 -5.75 13.93
CA LEU A 522 -29.43 -5.84 15.39
C LEU A 522 -29.97 -7.17 15.92
N TYR A 523 -31.16 -7.58 15.48
CA TYR A 523 -31.77 -8.85 15.89
C TYR A 523 -30.85 -10.05 15.58
N ALA A 524 -30.15 -10.03 14.45
CA ALA A 524 -29.25 -11.10 14.04
C ALA A 524 -27.93 -11.18 14.85
N ILE A 525 -27.53 -10.10 15.55
CA ILE A 525 -26.22 -9.98 16.19
C ILE A 525 -26.32 -10.01 17.72
N VAL A 526 -27.42 -9.54 18.30
CA VAL A 526 -27.60 -9.58 19.76
C VAL A 526 -27.67 -11.04 20.22
N PRO A 527 -26.87 -11.48 21.22
CA PRO A 527 -26.94 -12.83 21.75
C PRO A 527 -28.20 -12.97 22.63
N LEU A 528 -29.33 -13.27 21.97
CA LEU A 528 -30.66 -13.31 22.59
C LEU A 528 -30.80 -14.38 23.68
N GLU A 529 -29.94 -15.40 23.67
CA GLU A 529 -29.95 -16.52 24.62
C GLU A 529 -29.34 -16.16 25.98
N GLU A 530 -28.51 -15.11 26.05
CA GLU A 530 -27.84 -14.66 27.27
C GLU A 530 -28.60 -13.53 28.00
N LEU A 531 -29.66 -13.00 27.37
CA LEU A 531 -30.45 -11.90 27.94
C LEU A 531 -31.57 -12.46 28.86
N PRO A 532 -31.67 -12.00 30.11
CA PRO A 532 -32.77 -12.39 30.99
C PRO A 532 -34.12 -11.93 30.40
N GLY A 533 -35.23 -12.59 30.74
CA GLY A 533 -36.54 -12.31 30.13
C GLY A 533 -37.06 -10.86 30.23
N TRP A 534 -36.57 -10.07 31.20
CA TRP A 534 -36.86 -8.64 31.35
C TRP A 534 -35.86 -7.72 30.63
N GLY A 535 -34.78 -8.27 30.07
CA GLY A 535 -33.76 -7.56 29.29
C GLY A 535 -34.37 -6.82 28.10
N TRP A 536 -35.41 -7.38 27.47
CA TRP A 536 -36.19 -6.72 26.42
C TRP A 536 -36.87 -5.44 26.91
N ALA A 537 -37.40 -5.43 28.13
CA ALA A 537 -38.04 -4.26 28.71
C ALA A 537 -37.03 -3.16 29.05
N VAL A 538 -35.83 -3.53 29.48
CA VAL A 538 -34.71 -2.59 29.73
C VAL A 538 -34.18 -2.02 28.43
N LEU A 539 -34.03 -2.85 27.40
CA LEU A 539 -33.54 -2.43 26.09
C LEU A 539 -34.56 -1.51 25.40
N ALA A 540 -35.85 -1.81 25.52
CA ALA A 540 -36.94 -0.94 25.07
C ALA A 540 -37.01 0.37 25.88
N ALA A 541 -36.85 0.31 27.21
CA ALA A 541 -36.84 1.50 28.06
C ALA A 541 -35.61 2.38 27.82
N ALA A 542 -34.43 1.79 27.58
CA ALA A 542 -33.21 2.49 27.22
C ALA A 542 -33.32 3.12 25.83
N ALA A 543 -33.88 2.42 24.85
CA ALA A 543 -34.15 2.96 23.52
C ALA A 543 -35.15 4.14 23.59
N ALA A 544 -36.23 4.01 24.37
CA ALA A 544 -37.21 5.07 24.58
C ALA A 544 -36.63 6.27 25.33
N LEU A 545 -35.83 6.03 26.38
CA LEU A 545 -35.12 7.06 27.12
C LEU A 545 -34.16 7.82 26.19
N VAL A 546 -33.55 7.14 25.24
CA VAL A 546 -32.60 7.76 24.31
C VAL A 546 -33.29 8.59 23.26
N VAL A 547 -34.40 8.11 22.69
CA VAL A 547 -35.25 8.93 21.82
C VAL A 547 -35.76 10.18 22.56
N ALA A 548 -36.12 10.04 23.84
CA ALA A 548 -36.60 11.14 24.67
C ALA A 548 -35.49 12.14 25.07
N VAL A 549 -34.32 11.66 25.53
CA VAL A 549 -33.23 12.49 26.07
C VAL A 549 -32.36 13.09 24.97
N PHE A 550 -32.16 12.38 23.85
CA PHE A 550 -31.19 12.77 22.81
C PHE A 550 -31.81 13.45 21.58
N SER A 551 -33.13 13.62 21.51
CA SER A 551 -33.79 14.39 20.44
C SER A 551 -33.34 15.86 20.39
N GLN A 552 -32.88 16.43 21.52
CA GLN A 552 -32.48 17.84 21.60
C GLN A 552 -30.99 18.07 21.95
N ARG A 553 -30.34 17.22 22.77
CA ARG A 553 -28.94 17.44 23.23
C ARG A 553 -27.86 16.77 22.37
N LEU A 554 -28.21 15.83 21.50
CA LEU A 554 -27.24 15.12 20.66
C LEU A 554 -26.64 16.01 19.56
N ILE A 555 -27.35 17.05 19.12
CA ILE A 555 -26.86 18.01 18.12
C ILE A 555 -25.58 18.70 18.63
N TYR A 556 -25.51 18.98 19.92
CA TYR A 556 -24.36 19.65 20.55
C TYR A 556 -23.19 18.69 20.84
N TRP A 557 -23.44 17.52 21.43
CA TRP A 557 -22.36 16.58 21.72
C TRP A 557 -21.78 15.95 20.45
N HIS A 558 -22.62 15.68 19.46
CA HIS A 558 -22.17 15.17 18.17
C HIS A 558 -21.50 16.26 17.33
N SER A 559 -21.91 17.54 17.40
CA SER A 559 -21.13 18.59 16.74
C SER A 559 -19.75 18.71 17.38
N THR A 560 -19.62 18.60 18.70
CA THR A 560 -18.30 18.65 19.37
C THR A 560 -17.44 17.41 19.11
N TRP A 561 -18.02 16.19 19.09
CA TRP A 561 -17.29 14.95 18.79
C TRP A 561 -16.97 14.77 17.32
N GLN A 562 -17.88 15.16 16.42
CA GLN A 562 -17.66 15.17 14.98
C GLN A 562 -16.68 16.27 14.62
N ASN A 563 -16.74 17.43 15.28
CA ASN A 563 -15.69 18.43 15.19
C ASN A 563 -14.40 17.91 15.79
N SER A 564 -14.37 17.06 16.83
CA SER A 564 -13.13 16.49 17.38
C SER A 564 -12.53 15.39 16.51
N LEU A 565 -13.34 14.51 15.91
CA LEU A 565 -12.89 13.47 14.98
C LEU A 565 -12.56 14.04 13.61
N GLN A 566 -13.36 14.99 13.10
CA GLN A 566 -12.99 15.79 11.93
C GLN A 566 -11.86 16.74 12.26
N GLN A 567 -11.67 17.25 13.47
CA GLN A 567 -10.45 17.99 13.82
C GLN A 567 -9.28 17.03 13.93
N VAL A 568 -9.37 15.81 14.44
CA VAL A 568 -8.21 14.89 14.48
C VAL A 568 -7.87 14.33 13.09
N LEU A 569 -8.89 14.00 12.28
CA LEU A 569 -8.71 13.54 10.89
C LEU A 569 -8.39 14.70 9.94
N ALA A 570 -9.01 15.85 10.12
CA ALA A 570 -8.67 17.06 9.37
C ALA A 570 -7.34 17.60 9.86
N ASP A 571 -6.99 17.63 11.15
CA ASP A 571 -5.66 17.99 11.67
C ASP A 571 -4.60 17.04 11.15
N ALA A 572 -4.86 15.79 10.75
CA ALA A 572 -3.83 14.99 10.07
C ALA A 572 -3.50 15.53 8.64
N THR A 573 -4.46 16.19 7.99
CA THR A 573 -4.30 16.88 6.68
C THR A 573 -4.02 18.39 6.81
N ASN A 574 -4.61 19.04 7.81
CA ASN A 574 -4.52 20.42 8.23
C ASN A 574 -3.31 20.62 9.12
N SER A 575 -2.64 19.59 9.66
CA SER A 575 -1.33 19.77 10.29
C SER A 575 -0.36 20.38 9.31
N ARG A 576 -0.54 20.20 7.98
CA ARG A 576 0.24 20.92 6.96
C ARG A 576 -0.23 22.36 6.77
N GLU A 577 -1.53 22.62 6.82
CA GLU A 577 -2.13 23.95 6.70
C GLU A 577 -1.87 24.79 7.97
N GLN A 578 -2.19 24.26 9.15
CA GLN A 578 -1.86 24.78 10.47
C GLN A 578 -0.36 24.81 10.74
N ALA A 579 0.47 23.83 10.30
CA ALA A 579 1.92 24.01 10.35
C ALA A 579 2.34 25.11 9.40
N ARG A 580 1.78 25.25 8.19
CA ARG A 580 2.02 26.41 7.31
C ARG A 580 1.57 27.73 7.93
N ILE A 581 0.49 27.73 8.72
CA ILE A 581 -0.05 28.91 9.42
C ILE A 581 0.81 29.25 10.64
N THR A 582 1.23 28.28 11.46
CA THR A 582 2.15 28.50 12.60
C THR A 582 3.59 28.75 12.16
N LEU A 583 4.04 28.16 11.05
CA LEU A 583 5.26 28.59 10.36
C LEU A 583 5.03 30.02 9.85
N GLY A 584 3.90 30.31 9.21
CA GLY A 584 3.55 31.63 8.69
C GLY A 584 3.63 32.74 9.74
N GLU A 585 3.01 32.55 10.91
CA GLU A 585 3.06 33.50 12.03
C GLU A 585 4.50 33.67 12.58
N ASN A 586 5.27 32.58 12.71
CA ASN A 586 6.67 32.67 13.13
C ASN A 586 7.58 33.26 12.05
N LEU A 587 7.26 33.08 10.77
CA LEU A 587 8.03 33.59 9.64
C LEU A 587 7.76 35.08 9.41
N GLU A 588 6.54 35.56 9.65
CA GLU A 588 6.18 36.98 9.63
C GLU A 588 6.98 37.78 10.66
N ALA A 589 7.22 37.23 11.85
CA ALA A 589 8.10 37.82 12.86
C ALA A 589 9.56 38.00 12.38
N TRP A 590 10.00 37.20 11.41
CA TRP A 590 11.34 37.24 10.79
C TRP A 590 11.31 37.84 9.37
N GLN A 591 10.17 38.40 8.92
CA GLN A 591 9.96 38.93 7.57
C GLN A 591 10.20 37.90 6.44
N LEU A 592 10.05 36.62 6.76
CA LEU A 592 10.15 35.51 5.81
C LEU A 592 8.74 35.10 5.37
N HIS A 593 8.61 34.68 4.13
CA HIS A 593 7.36 34.22 3.54
C HIS A 593 7.58 32.93 2.77
N LEU A 594 6.52 32.14 2.65
CA LEU A 594 6.50 30.97 1.78
C LEU A 594 5.95 31.39 0.41
N GLY A 595 6.67 31.04 -0.65
CA GLY A 595 6.22 31.21 -2.03
C GLY A 595 6.05 29.86 -2.71
N GLU A 596 4.96 29.67 -3.45
CA GLU A 596 4.75 28.48 -4.27
C GLU A 596 5.01 28.80 -5.74
N CYS A 597 5.76 27.94 -6.42
CA CYS A 597 6.02 28.04 -7.85
C CYS A 597 5.91 26.68 -8.51
N VAL A 598 5.21 26.59 -9.63
CA VAL A 598 5.12 25.37 -10.44
C VAL A 598 6.14 25.46 -11.55
N VAL A 599 6.96 24.44 -11.74
CA VAL A 599 7.91 24.36 -12.86
C VAL A 599 7.14 24.26 -14.17
N PRO A 600 7.26 25.23 -15.09
CA PRO A 600 6.53 25.21 -16.36
C PRO A 600 6.92 24.03 -17.27
N ASP A 601 6.01 23.61 -18.14
CA ASP A 601 6.23 22.49 -19.07
C ASP A 601 7.39 22.70 -20.05
N ALA A 602 7.70 23.95 -20.38
CA ALA A 602 8.76 24.36 -21.29
C ALA A 602 9.96 25.02 -20.58
N ALA A 603 10.18 24.73 -19.29
CA ALA A 603 11.30 25.29 -18.52
C ALA A 603 12.65 24.92 -19.16
N SER A 604 13.47 25.92 -19.50
CA SER A 604 14.85 25.77 -20.02
C SER A 604 15.77 24.98 -19.08
N TYR A 605 15.43 24.97 -17.79
CA TYR A 605 16.17 24.34 -16.71
C TYR A 605 15.59 22.99 -16.26
N ALA A 606 14.60 22.46 -16.98
CA ALA A 606 14.11 21.11 -16.79
C ALA A 606 15.27 20.08 -16.88
N GLY A 607 15.34 19.18 -15.91
CA GLY A 607 16.38 18.16 -15.76
C GLY A 607 17.66 18.63 -15.05
N LYS A 608 17.81 19.93 -14.73
CA LYS A 608 18.98 20.45 -13.99
C LYS A 608 18.81 20.28 -12.49
N ALA A 609 19.94 20.05 -11.80
CA ALA A 609 19.99 19.94 -10.34
C ALA A 609 19.79 21.31 -9.64
N LEU A 610 19.23 21.31 -8.43
CA LEU A 610 19.02 22.52 -7.63
C LEU A 610 20.32 23.33 -7.41
N ARG A 611 21.47 22.67 -7.25
CA ARG A 611 22.78 23.32 -7.14
C ARG A 611 23.15 24.14 -8.39
N GLU A 612 22.73 23.69 -9.57
CA GLU A 612 23.04 24.33 -10.85
C GLU A 612 22.18 25.58 -11.08
N LEU A 613 20.99 25.60 -10.47
CA LEU A 613 20.10 26.76 -10.47
C LEU A 613 20.59 27.85 -9.51
N ALA A 614 21.31 27.46 -8.45
CA ALA A 614 21.90 28.34 -7.44
C ALA A 614 20.90 29.36 -6.87
N ILE A 615 19.63 28.96 -6.68
CA ILE A 615 18.52 29.83 -6.27
C ILE A 615 18.82 30.61 -4.97
N PRO A 616 19.38 29.99 -3.91
CA PRO A 616 19.72 30.73 -2.69
C PRO A 616 20.78 31.80 -2.91
N ALA A 617 21.80 31.52 -3.72
CA ALA A 617 22.88 32.46 -4.01
C ALA A 617 22.45 33.60 -4.94
N ARG A 618 21.53 33.34 -5.88
CA ARG A 618 21.08 34.31 -6.88
C ARG A 618 19.95 35.22 -6.40
N PHE A 619 19.03 34.68 -5.59
CA PHE A 619 17.78 35.37 -5.24
C PHE A 619 17.55 35.48 -3.73
N GLY A 620 18.39 34.86 -2.90
CA GLY A 620 18.20 34.87 -1.44
C GLY A 620 17.03 33.99 -0.97
N ALA A 621 16.40 33.22 -1.86
CA ALA A 621 15.30 32.30 -1.56
C ALA A 621 15.79 30.85 -1.56
N SER A 622 15.35 30.06 -0.58
CA SER A 622 15.70 28.64 -0.46
C SER A 622 14.54 27.73 -0.84
N VAL A 623 14.83 26.66 -1.58
CA VAL A 623 13.83 25.62 -1.89
C VAL A 623 13.73 24.68 -0.70
N VAL A 624 12.59 24.67 -0.02
CA VAL A 624 12.38 23.87 1.20
C VAL A 624 11.65 22.57 0.88
N GLU A 625 10.76 22.57 -0.11
CA GLU A 625 10.05 21.37 -0.55
C GLU A 625 9.92 21.31 -2.07
N VAL A 626 9.96 20.09 -2.61
CA VAL A 626 9.61 19.78 -4.00
C VAL A 626 8.49 18.73 -3.97
N GLU A 627 7.31 19.07 -4.46
CA GLU A 627 6.21 18.13 -4.67
C GLU A 627 6.18 17.68 -6.13
N ARG A 628 6.32 16.37 -6.35
CA ARG A 628 6.24 15.72 -7.67
C ARG A 628 5.11 14.70 -7.66
N ASN A 629 4.08 14.92 -8.49
CA ASN A 629 2.96 13.98 -8.64
C ASN A 629 2.34 13.53 -7.30
N GLY A 630 2.27 14.42 -6.31
CA GLY A 630 1.74 14.15 -4.97
C GLY A 630 2.74 13.56 -3.96
N TYR A 631 3.99 13.30 -4.35
CA TYR A 631 5.09 12.93 -3.44
C TYR A 631 5.90 14.18 -3.06
N VAL A 632 6.05 14.44 -1.75
CA VAL A 632 6.78 15.60 -1.23
C VAL A 632 8.18 15.18 -0.81
N VAL A 633 9.18 15.83 -1.37
CA VAL A 633 10.58 15.77 -0.92
C VAL A 633 10.82 16.99 -0.05
N SER A 634 10.76 16.81 1.28
CA SER A 634 11.10 17.86 2.25
C SER A 634 12.61 17.96 2.41
N SER A 635 13.15 19.18 2.42
CA SER A 635 14.58 19.49 2.45
C SER A 635 15.36 18.79 1.32
N PRO A 636 15.06 19.12 0.04
CA PRO A 636 15.70 18.47 -1.10
C PRO A 636 17.22 18.67 -1.09
N SER A 637 17.97 17.58 -1.34
CA SER A 637 19.42 17.65 -1.54
C SER A 637 19.76 18.57 -2.74
N PRO A 638 20.91 19.28 -2.74
CA PRO A 638 21.34 20.09 -3.88
C PRO A 638 21.43 19.33 -5.22
N ASP A 639 21.52 18.00 -5.18
CA ASP A 639 21.59 17.13 -6.37
C ASP A 639 20.22 16.80 -6.98
N VAL A 640 19.12 17.18 -6.33
CA VAL A 640 17.76 16.92 -6.83
C VAL A 640 17.51 17.71 -8.11
N ALA A 641 17.19 17.00 -9.19
CA ALA A 641 16.81 17.59 -10.47
C ALA A 641 15.33 17.99 -10.51
N LEU A 642 15.05 19.17 -11.09
CA LEU A 642 13.69 19.69 -11.27
C LEU A 642 13.11 19.26 -12.62
N TYR A 643 11.84 18.88 -12.64
CA TYR A 643 11.11 18.47 -13.85
C TYR A 643 9.85 19.31 -14.06
N PRO A 644 9.36 19.41 -15.31
CA PRO A 644 8.05 19.94 -15.64
C PRO A 644 6.94 19.45 -14.68
N GLY A 645 6.14 20.39 -14.16
CA GLY A 645 5.04 20.09 -13.25
C GLY A 645 5.43 19.87 -11.78
N ASP A 646 6.72 19.89 -11.43
CA ASP A 646 7.15 19.94 -10.03
C ASP A 646 6.63 21.22 -9.37
N LYS A 647 6.10 21.12 -8.14
CA LYS A 647 5.77 22.29 -7.32
C LYS A 647 6.88 22.53 -6.32
N LEU A 648 7.38 23.76 -6.28
CA LEU A 648 8.46 24.20 -5.42
C LEU A 648 7.89 25.07 -4.32
N LEU A 649 8.28 24.79 -3.09
CA LEU A 649 8.04 25.67 -1.95
C LEU A 649 9.33 26.45 -1.65
N LEU A 650 9.27 27.76 -1.85
CA LEU A 650 10.35 28.72 -1.62
C LEU A 650 10.18 29.38 -0.25
N LEU A 651 11.29 29.59 0.44
CA LEU A 651 11.38 30.32 1.70
C LEU A 651 12.35 31.50 1.55
N GLY A 652 11.86 32.70 1.82
CA GLY A 652 12.61 33.95 1.67
C GLY A 652 11.71 35.17 1.91
N ALA A 653 12.27 36.39 1.88
CA ALA A 653 11.46 37.61 1.94
C ALA A 653 10.55 37.73 0.71
N THR A 654 9.45 38.49 0.80
CA THR A 654 8.46 38.61 -0.30
C THR A 654 9.08 39.00 -1.64
N GLU A 655 10.03 39.94 -1.63
CA GLU A 655 10.75 40.40 -2.82
C GLU A 655 11.71 39.31 -3.37
N GLN A 656 12.36 38.55 -2.50
CA GLN A 656 13.25 37.44 -2.86
C GLN A 656 12.47 36.29 -3.51
N ASN A 657 11.35 35.90 -2.90
CA ASN A 657 10.47 34.88 -3.45
C ASN A 657 9.87 35.31 -4.78
N ARG A 658 9.42 36.57 -4.90
CA ARG A 658 8.92 37.11 -6.19
C ARG A 658 10.00 37.11 -7.26
N ALA A 659 11.25 37.47 -6.93
CA ALA A 659 12.36 37.45 -7.87
C ALA A 659 12.68 36.02 -8.34
N ALA A 660 12.74 35.06 -7.41
CA ALA A 660 12.96 33.65 -7.70
C ALA A 660 11.81 33.06 -8.53
N GLN A 661 10.56 33.34 -8.16
CA GLN A 661 9.37 32.90 -8.89
C GLN A 661 9.34 33.47 -10.30
N LYS A 662 9.60 34.77 -10.47
CA LYS A 662 9.71 35.37 -11.81
C LYS A 662 10.81 34.73 -12.64
N PHE A 663 11.96 34.38 -12.06
CA PHE A 663 13.01 33.68 -12.78
C PHE A 663 12.55 32.30 -13.26
N LEU A 664 11.95 31.51 -12.36
CA LEU A 664 11.43 30.18 -12.67
C LEU A 664 10.30 30.24 -13.72
N GLU A 665 9.43 31.25 -13.66
CA GLU A 665 8.32 31.40 -14.61
C GLU A 665 8.75 32.02 -15.96
N SER A 666 9.77 32.89 -15.98
CA SER A 666 10.21 33.61 -17.19
C SER A 666 11.23 32.86 -18.05
N GLU A 667 11.99 31.91 -17.48
CA GLU A 667 12.85 30.97 -18.22
C GLU A 667 12.03 29.80 -18.82
N GLN A 668 10.83 30.11 -19.31
CA GLN A 668 10.26 29.31 -20.39
C GLN A 668 11.17 29.49 -21.60
N ARG A 669 11.50 28.40 -22.32
CA ARG A 669 12.14 28.54 -23.64
C ARG A 669 11.34 29.56 -24.43
N ARG A 670 11.93 30.73 -24.73
CA ARG A 670 11.37 31.62 -25.75
C ARG A 670 11.16 30.72 -26.96
N HIS A 671 9.92 30.64 -27.44
CA HIS A 671 9.59 30.21 -28.80
C HIS A 671 10.23 31.21 -29.77
N GLY A 672 11.56 31.27 -29.78
CA GLY A 672 12.37 32.10 -30.65
C GLY A 672 13.12 31.27 -31.68
N GLU A 673 13.19 29.95 -31.51
CA GLU A 673 13.87 29.03 -32.45
C GLU A 673 13.48 27.57 -32.15
N ALA A 674 12.26 27.34 -31.65
CA ALA A 674 11.64 26.06 -32.00
C ALA A 674 11.35 26.21 -33.49
N GLU A 675 12.12 25.54 -34.34
CA GLU A 675 11.60 25.13 -35.62
C GLU A 675 10.21 24.58 -35.31
N GLU A 676 9.17 25.32 -35.73
CA GLU A 676 7.86 24.72 -35.94
C GLU A 676 8.13 23.33 -36.50
N PHE A 677 7.43 22.30 -36.04
CA PHE A 677 7.28 21.11 -36.85
C PHE A 677 6.68 21.61 -38.17
N GLY A 678 7.56 22.02 -39.09
CA GLY A 678 7.21 22.78 -40.27
C GLY A 678 6.45 21.80 -41.09
N GLY A 679 5.12 21.94 -41.09
CA GLY A 679 4.20 20.89 -41.50
C GLY A 679 4.74 20.19 -42.73
N SER A 680 5.20 18.96 -42.56
CA SER A 680 5.78 18.23 -43.68
C SER A 680 4.64 17.96 -44.65
N VAL A 681 4.72 18.57 -45.83
CA VAL A 681 3.69 18.43 -46.86
C VAL A 681 4.11 17.33 -47.81
N LEU A 682 3.13 16.58 -48.29
CA LEU A 682 3.31 15.66 -49.41
C LEU A 682 2.91 16.40 -50.68
N GLU A 683 3.85 16.57 -51.60
CA GLU A 683 3.59 17.21 -52.89
C GLU A 683 4.07 16.32 -54.04
N THR A 684 3.34 16.30 -55.14
CA THR A 684 3.76 15.59 -56.36
C THR A 684 4.46 16.57 -57.28
N CYS A 685 5.68 16.25 -57.69
CA CYS A 685 6.47 17.05 -58.63
C CYS A 685 6.77 16.21 -59.88
N ARG A 686 6.57 16.79 -61.07
CA ARG A 686 6.94 16.14 -62.33
C ARG A 686 8.41 16.42 -62.65
N VAL A 687 9.17 15.40 -63.00
CA VAL A 687 10.59 15.51 -63.36
C VAL A 687 10.72 16.10 -64.77
N PRO A 688 11.37 17.28 -64.93
CA PRO A 688 11.59 17.90 -66.24
C PRO A 688 12.78 17.27 -66.99
N ALA A 689 12.91 17.60 -68.28
CA ALA A 689 14.11 17.28 -69.08
C ALA A 689 15.30 18.05 -68.52
N GLY A 690 16.20 17.38 -67.80
CA GLY A 690 17.28 18.04 -67.07
C GLY A 690 18.45 17.11 -66.76
N PRO A 691 19.56 17.67 -66.25
CA PRO A 691 20.82 16.95 -66.02
C PRO A 691 20.74 15.86 -64.94
N HIS A 692 19.72 15.92 -64.09
CA HIS A 692 19.47 14.94 -63.03
C HIS A 692 18.52 13.82 -63.46
N ALA A 693 17.97 13.87 -64.68
CA ALA A 693 17.19 12.79 -65.27
C ALA A 693 18.12 11.64 -65.71
N GLY A 694 17.82 10.41 -65.28
CA GLY A 694 18.57 9.18 -65.56
C GLY A 694 19.50 8.71 -64.43
N GLN A 695 19.70 9.53 -63.40
CA GLN A 695 20.51 9.20 -62.23
C GLN A 695 19.71 8.40 -61.18
N THR A 696 20.39 7.56 -60.39
CA THR A 696 19.76 6.85 -59.27
C THR A 696 19.52 7.80 -58.09
N LEU A 697 18.52 7.52 -57.25
CA LEU A 697 18.22 8.30 -56.04
C LEU A 697 19.42 8.39 -55.08
N ALA A 698 20.24 7.34 -55.01
CA ALA A 698 21.47 7.32 -54.23
C ALA A 698 22.58 8.18 -54.86
N ALA A 699 22.78 8.10 -56.18
CA ALA A 699 23.83 8.86 -56.87
C ALA A 699 23.52 10.36 -56.96
N SER A 700 22.23 10.71 -57.09
CA SER A 700 21.76 12.10 -57.16
C SER A 700 21.75 12.82 -55.81
N GLY A 701 21.87 12.09 -54.69
CA GLY A 701 21.98 12.68 -53.35
C GLY A 701 20.79 13.57 -52.96
N VAL A 702 19.59 13.32 -53.51
CA VAL A 702 18.41 14.21 -53.39
C VAL A 702 18.15 14.63 -51.94
N ALA A 703 18.12 13.66 -51.01
CA ALA A 703 17.85 13.93 -49.60
C ALA A 703 18.96 14.78 -48.97
N MET A 704 20.21 14.60 -49.39
CA MET A 704 21.36 15.35 -48.88
C MET A 704 21.40 16.79 -49.40
N HIS A 705 21.03 17.01 -50.66
CA HIS A 705 21.07 18.34 -51.28
C HIS A 705 19.82 19.18 -51.01
N THR A 706 18.65 18.55 -50.83
CA THR A 706 17.36 19.26 -50.79
C THR A 706 16.63 19.12 -49.46
N GLY A 707 16.98 18.12 -48.64
CA GLY A 707 16.28 17.76 -47.40
C GLY A 707 15.00 16.94 -47.61
N VAL A 708 14.59 16.72 -48.86
CA VAL A 708 13.34 16.06 -49.22
C VAL A 708 13.50 14.54 -49.29
N ARG A 709 12.49 13.82 -48.80
CA ARG A 709 12.40 12.36 -48.96
C ARG A 709 11.45 11.99 -50.10
N VAL A 710 11.93 11.20 -51.05
CA VAL A 710 11.08 10.62 -52.10
C VAL A 710 10.30 9.44 -51.51
N VAL A 711 8.97 9.52 -51.55
CA VAL A 711 8.06 8.52 -50.97
C VAL A 711 7.43 7.64 -52.05
N GLY A 712 7.40 8.10 -53.30
CA GLY A 712 6.93 7.30 -54.44
C GLY A 712 7.29 7.90 -55.80
N ILE A 713 7.33 7.06 -56.83
CA ILE A 713 7.53 7.46 -58.23
C ILE A 713 6.42 6.82 -59.06
N GLN A 714 5.74 7.62 -59.88
CA GLN A 714 4.69 7.16 -60.79
C GLN A 714 5.08 7.43 -62.24
N ARG A 715 5.09 6.35 -63.03
CA ARG A 715 5.37 6.32 -64.47
C ARG A 715 4.17 5.79 -65.24
N PRO A 716 4.08 5.99 -66.56
CA PRO A 716 3.03 5.38 -67.37
C PRO A 716 3.01 3.85 -67.18
N GLY A 717 1.97 3.33 -66.51
CA GLY A 717 1.78 1.90 -66.28
C GLY A 717 2.46 1.30 -65.03
N GLN A 718 3.21 2.07 -64.24
CA GLN A 718 3.92 1.56 -63.06
C GLN A 718 3.97 2.58 -61.91
N GLN A 719 3.63 2.13 -60.69
CA GLN A 719 3.74 2.93 -59.47
C GLN A 719 4.68 2.24 -58.49
N ILE A 720 5.75 2.95 -58.12
CA ILE A 720 6.79 2.45 -57.22
C ILE A 720 6.63 3.19 -55.89
N LEU A 721 6.30 2.46 -54.82
CA LEU A 721 6.15 2.99 -53.47
C LEU A 721 7.44 2.77 -52.69
N ASN A 722 7.92 3.80 -51.98
CA ASN A 722 9.17 3.80 -51.23
C ASN A 722 10.39 3.31 -52.05
N PRO A 723 10.75 4.06 -53.12
CA PRO A 723 11.83 3.66 -54.02
C PRO A 723 13.17 3.53 -53.28
N GLY A 724 13.91 2.47 -53.59
CA GLY A 724 15.25 2.25 -53.06
C GLY A 724 16.29 3.19 -53.68
N GLY A 725 17.50 3.22 -53.11
CA GLY A 725 18.59 4.07 -53.60
C GLY A 725 18.99 3.81 -55.07
N ASP A 726 18.74 2.60 -55.57
CA ASP A 726 19.09 2.17 -56.93
C ASP A 726 18.06 2.61 -57.99
N GLU A 727 16.90 3.11 -57.58
CA GLU A 727 15.86 3.56 -58.50
C GLU A 727 16.27 4.85 -59.19
N ARG A 728 16.11 4.88 -60.51
CA ARG A 728 16.47 6.05 -61.34
C ARG A 728 15.31 7.03 -61.42
N LEU A 729 15.57 8.33 -61.46
CA LEU A 729 14.56 9.33 -61.81
C LEU A 729 14.52 9.49 -63.33
N LEU A 730 13.39 9.26 -64.00
CA LEU A 730 13.26 9.44 -65.45
C LEU A 730 12.49 10.72 -65.79
N GLU A 731 12.75 11.27 -66.97
CA GLU A 731 12.01 12.41 -67.49
C GLU A 731 10.51 12.07 -67.62
N GLY A 732 9.65 12.95 -67.13
CA GLY A 732 8.20 12.76 -67.15
C GLY A 732 7.62 12.00 -65.95
N ASP A 733 8.47 11.47 -65.05
CA ASP A 733 8.04 10.83 -63.81
C ASP A 733 7.28 11.81 -62.90
N SER A 734 6.19 11.34 -62.30
CA SER A 734 5.51 12.04 -61.20
C SER A 734 6.07 11.53 -59.88
N VAL A 735 6.88 12.33 -59.20
CA VAL A 735 7.58 11.95 -57.97
C VAL A 735 6.86 12.56 -56.77
N LEU A 736 6.46 11.69 -55.85
CA LEU A 736 5.81 12.05 -54.60
C LEU A 736 6.88 12.30 -53.53
N VAL A 737 6.93 13.53 -53.02
CA VAL A 737 7.97 13.98 -52.11
C VAL A 737 7.39 14.47 -50.78
N LEU A 738 8.10 14.16 -49.69
CA LEU A 738 7.79 14.58 -48.33
C LEU A 738 8.90 15.49 -47.81
N GLY A 739 8.52 16.69 -47.39
CA GLY A 739 9.42 17.66 -46.77
C GLY A 739 8.65 18.91 -46.34
N THR A 740 9.35 19.85 -45.73
CA THR A 740 8.81 21.20 -45.47
C THR A 740 8.60 21.96 -46.78
N LEU A 741 7.76 23.02 -46.78
CA LEU A 741 7.53 23.84 -47.98
C LEU A 741 8.81 24.49 -48.53
N SER A 742 9.79 24.79 -47.68
CA SER A 742 11.09 25.33 -48.09
C SER A 742 11.98 24.27 -48.75
N GLU A 743 11.97 23.04 -48.24
CA GLU A 743 12.67 21.89 -48.81
C GLU A 743 12.09 21.49 -50.16
N ILE A 744 10.76 21.44 -50.31
CA ILE A 744 10.11 21.11 -51.58
C ILE A 744 10.40 22.18 -52.65
N LYS A 745 10.44 23.47 -52.27
CA LYS A 745 10.88 24.55 -53.18
C LYS A 745 12.35 24.42 -53.59
N ARG A 746 13.24 23.96 -52.70
CA ARG A 746 14.64 23.64 -53.05
C ARG A 746 14.70 22.45 -53.99
N PHE A 747 13.92 21.41 -53.74
CA PHE A 747 13.84 20.23 -54.62
C PHE A 747 13.37 20.59 -56.04
N ARG A 748 12.36 21.45 -56.18
CA ARG A 748 11.91 21.93 -57.50
C ARG A 748 12.97 22.71 -58.27
N ARG A 749 13.73 23.56 -57.59
CA ARG A 749 14.86 24.28 -58.21
C ARG A 749 15.97 23.31 -58.61
N TRP A 750 16.34 22.41 -57.70
CA TRP A 750 17.34 21.37 -57.95
C TRP A 750 16.98 20.46 -59.14
N LEU A 751 15.70 20.15 -59.37
CA LEU A 751 15.28 19.38 -60.55
C LEU A 751 15.51 20.11 -61.90
N VAL A 752 15.59 21.45 -61.89
CA VAL A 752 15.71 22.29 -63.09
C VAL A 752 17.15 22.81 -63.26
N GLU A 753 17.84 23.08 -62.16
CA GLU A 753 19.21 23.60 -62.11
C GLU A 753 20.20 22.43 -61.98
N GLY A 754 20.98 22.20 -63.04
CA GLY A 754 22.15 21.31 -63.04
C GLY A 754 23.38 21.96 -62.46
#